data_AF-A0A6A6KP99-F1
#
_entry.id   AF-A0A6A6KP99-F1
#
_cell.length_a   1.000
_cell.length_b   1.000
_cell.length_c   1.000
_cell.angle_alpha   90.00
_cell.angle_beta   90.00
_cell.angle_gamma   90.00
#
_symmetry.space_group_name_H-M   'P 1'
#
loop_
_entity.id
_entity.type
_entity.pdbx_description
1 polymer ?
#
loop_
_entity_poly.entity_id
_entity_poly.type
_entity_poly.pdbx_seq_one_letter_code
_entity_poly.pdbx_strand_id
1 'polypeptide(L)'
;MRSLTTCYSEHAIKVSDSYCSGHSNQAYVSPNQTPSIPNTVTCIYKKLLSQKSLLITLTWCNKLLRQGLSINISDSMSSPSKFNSSFHHLPKTKGSKTFQSCNSKIKVLWDLSAAYYDTGPEPISGFYVLVLVDSELGLFLGDMEEEAACLDGLKTKPQPLKSSMVSRSEHFSGNAIYSTKAKFCDSGTAHDILIKCNEDENESKNPVLSVCIDNKTIFQVKRLRWNFRGNQTIFLDGLLVDMMWDLHDWFFKEASGYAVFMFRTRSGLDSRLWLEEKNSGQKGQDRAEFSLLICAYELIANAAYIGTPGKGILAADESTGTIGKRLASINVENVEDNRRALRELLFTTPGALQCLSGVILFEETLYQKSKSGKPFVDILKEGGVLPGIKVDKGTVELAGTNGETTTQGLDGLAQRCQKYYEAGARFAKWRAVLKIGPNEPSQLAINENANGLARYAIICQENGLVPIVEPEILVDGPHDINKCAEVTERVLAACYKALNDHHVLLEGTLLKPNMVTPGSESKKVAPEVIAEYTVRALQRTVPAAVPAIVFLSGGQSEEEATLNLNAMNKLKTKKPWSLSFSFGRALQQSTLKAWAGKEENVKKAQDAFIVRCKANSEATLGTYKGDATLGEGASESLHVKDYKY
;
A
#
# COMPACT_ATOMS: atom_id res chain seq x y z
N MET A 1 12.43 -62.55 -3.24
CA MET A 1 13.14 -62.24 -1.98
C MET A 1 14.41 -61.47 -2.37
N ARG A 2 14.51 -60.18 -1.99
CA ARG A 2 15.67 -59.23 -2.11
C ARG A 2 16.13 -58.90 -3.55
N SER A 3 16.53 -57.69 -3.96
CA SER A 3 16.68 -56.36 -3.34
C SER A 3 16.89 -55.31 -4.46
N LEU A 4 16.27 -54.13 -4.33
CA LEU A 4 16.56 -52.92 -5.12
C LEU A 4 17.81 -52.22 -4.57
N THR A 5 18.90 -52.17 -5.32
CA THR A 5 19.89 -51.07 -5.28
C THR A 5 20.91 -51.25 -6.39
N THR A 6 20.92 -50.38 -7.40
CA THR A 6 22.10 -49.76 -8.04
C THR A 6 21.72 -49.09 -9.36
N CYS A 7 22.41 -47.99 -9.65
CA CYS A 7 22.35 -47.14 -10.84
C CYS A 7 21.24 -46.08 -10.84
N TYR A 8 21.52 -44.92 -10.23
CA TYR A 8 21.38 -43.59 -10.86
C TYR A 8 22.02 -42.54 -9.94
N SER A 9 23.30 -42.28 -10.12
CA SER A 9 23.97 -41.07 -9.62
C SER A 9 25.23 -40.77 -10.41
N GLU A 10 25.15 -39.94 -11.44
CA GLU A 10 26.29 -39.12 -11.85
C GLU A 10 25.78 -37.71 -12.19
N HIS A 11 26.35 -36.71 -11.51
CA HIS A 11 26.26 -35.25 -11.73
C HIS A 11 25.43 -34.37 -10.77
N ALA A 12 25.00 -34.87 -9.61
CA ALA A 12 24.65 -33.98 -8.50
C ALA A 12 25.89 -33.74 -7.61
N ILE A 13 26.47 -32.53 -7.68
CA ILE A 13 27.54 -32.08 -6.78
C ILE A 13 26.94 -31.91 -5.38
N LYS A 14 27.25 -32.85 -4.48
CA LYS A 14 27.05 -32.71 -3.04
C LYS A 14 28.13 -31.80 -2.47
N VAL A 15 27.74 -30.66 -1.91
CA VAL A 15 28.53 -30.01 -0.87
C VAL A 15 27.96 -30.49 0.46
N SER A 16 28.58 -31.52 1.02
CA SER A 16 28.44 -31.88 2.42
C SER A 16 29.27 -30.91 3.25
N ASP A 17 28.72 -30.40 4.34
CA ASP A 17 29.49 -30.30 5.58
C ASP A 17 28.60 -30.53 6.80
N SER A 18 29.29 -31.10 7.78
CA SER A 18 28.87 -31.87 8.95
C SER A 18 28.03 -31.13 9.99
N TYR A 19 27.06 -31.85 10.54
CA TYR A 19 26.44 -31.55 11.83
C TYR A 19 27.49 -31.58 12.95
N CYS A 20 27.67 -30.46 13.65
CA CYS A 20 28.18 -30.46 15.01
C CYS A 20 27.08 -29.97 15.94
N SER A 21 26.68 -30.87 16.84
CA SER A 21 25.78 -30.65 17.95
C SER A 21 26.34 -29.64 18.95
N GLY A 22 25.57 -28.60 19.25
CA GLY A 22 25.73 -27.74 20.42
C GLY A 22 24.36 -27.38 20.98
N HIS A 23 24.08 -27.78 22.22
CA HIS A 23 22.87 -27.39 22.93
C HIS A 23 22.92 -25.89 23.26
N SER A 24 22.02 -25.10 22.68
CA SER A 24 21.73 -23.74 23.12
C SER A 24 20.25 -23.66 23.52
N ASN A 25 20.01 -23.70 24.83
CA ASN A 25 18.71 -23.44 25.46
C ASN A 25 18.55 -21.93 25.68
N GLN A 26 18.47 -21.13 24.62
CA GLN A 26 18.02 -19.73 24.74
C GLN A 26 17.13 -19.36 23.55
N ALA A 27 15.83 -19.20 23.83
CA ALA A 27 14.89 -18.54 22.93
C ALA A 27 15.20 -17.04 22.93
N TYR A 28 15.99 -16.57 21.95
CA TYR A 28 16.09 -15.16 21.65
C TYR A 28 15.05 -14.80 20.58
N VAL A 29 13.95 -14.22 21.05
CA VAL A 29 13.03 -13.46 20.22
C VAL A 29 13.67 -12.09 20.00
N SER A 30 14.14 -11.81 18.79
CA SER A 30 14.56 -10.46 18.42
C SER A 30 13.37 -9.48 18.55
N PRO A 31 13.56 -8.27 19.11
CA PRO A 31 12.46 -7.35 19.33
C PRO A 31 12.08 -6.57 18.05
N ASN A 32 10.77 -6.34 17.90
CA ASN A 32 10.14 -5.18 17.25
C ASN A 32 9.89 -5.17 15.73
N GLN A 33 9.28 -6.21 15.16
CA GLN A 33 8.40 -6.03 13.99
C GLN A 33 7.12 -6.87 14.14
N THR A 34 5.96 -6.20 14.16
CA THR A 34 4.65 -6.87 14.18
C THR A 34 4.43 -7.58 12.83
N PRO A 35 4.06 -8.88 12.79
CA PRO A 35 3.80 -9.58 11.55
C PRO A 35 2.68 -8.93 10.73
N SER A 36 2.87 -8.89 9.41
CA SER A 36 1.81 -8.52 8.46
C SER A 36 0.73 -9.59 8.45
N ILE A 37 -0.51 -9.13 8.34
CA ILE A 37 -1.75 -9.91 8.27
C ILE A 37 -2.38 -9.75 6.87
N PRO A 38 -3.24 -10.68 6.42
CA PRO A 38 -3.78 -10.61 5.06
C PRO A 38 -4.79 -9.46 4.92
N ASN A 39 -4.73 -8.73 3.80
CA ASN A 39 -5.71 -7.68 3.45
C ASN A 39 -6.91 -8.24 2.69
N THR A 40 -6.70 -9.34 1.96
CA THR A 40 -7.71 -10.00 1.15
C THR A 40 -7.52 -11.51 1.28
N VAL A 41 -8.61 -12.22 1.53
CA VAL A 41 -8.65 -13.69 1.62
C VAL A 41 -9.68 -14.19 0.62
N THR A 42 -9.27 -15.06 -0.28
CA THR A 42 -10.13 -15.72 -1.26
C THR A 42 -10.16 -17.22 -1.01
N CYS A 43 -11.34 -17.76 -0.75
CA CYS A 43 -11.55 -19.19 -0.50
C CYS A 43 -12.38 -19.79 -1.63
N ILE A 44 -11.94 -20.93 -2.17
CA ILE A 44 -12.65 -21.70 -3.17
C ILE A 44 -13.14 -22.99 -2.52
N TYR A 45 -14.45 -23.20 -2.58
CA TYR A 45 -15.13 -24.40 -2.08
C TYR A 45 -15.62 -25.22 -3.26
N LYS A 46 -15.35 -26.53 -3.24
CA LYS A 46 -15.87 -27.47 -4.22
C LYS A 46 -17.09 -28.17 -3.63
N LYS A 47 -18.20 -28.13 -4.36
CA LYS A 47 -19.42 -28.87 -4.01
C LYS A 47 -19.83 -29.77 -5.15
N LEU A 48 -20.06 -31.05 -4.85
CA LEU A 48 -20.72 -31.97 -5.75
C LEU A 48 -22.23 -31.89 -5.51
N LEU A 49 -22.96 -31.41 -6.50
CA LEU A 49 -24.43 -31.45 -6.54
C LEU A 49 -24.88 -32.63 -7.39
N SER A 50 -26.16 -32.97 -7.32
CA SER A 50 -26.76 -34.15 -7.96
C SER A 50 -26.47 -34.29 -9.47
N GLN A 51 -26.17 -33.20 -10.17
CA GLN A 51 -25.96 -33.17 -11.63
C GLN A 51 -24.64 -32.52 -12.09
N LYS A 52 -23.85 -31.88 -11.21
CA LYS A 52 -22.60 -31.20 -11.57
C LYS A 52 -21.73 -30.84 -10.37
N SER A 53 -20.42 -30.67 -10.59
CA SER A 53 -19.50 -30.06 -9.64
C SER A 53 -19.52 -28.53 -9.80
N LEU A 54 -19.60 -27.80 -8.70
CA LEU A 54 -19.53 -26.35 -8.68
C LEU A 54 -18.41 -25.86 -7.78
N LEU A 55 -17.86 -24.71 -8.15
CA LEU A 55 -16.83 -24.01 -7.42
C LEU A 55 -17.39 -22.68 -6.94
N ILE A 56 -17.47 -22.54 -5.63
CA ILE A 56 -17.96 -21.33 -4.98
C ILE A 56 -16.73 -20.59 -4.46
N THR A 57 -16.43 -19.44 -5.07
CA THR A 57 -15.32 -18.57 -4.68
C THR A 57 -15.87 -17.43 -3.83
N LEU A 58 -15.37 -17.28 -2.61
CA LEU A 58 -15.68 -16.18 -1.72
C LEU A 58 -14.42 -15.35 -1.49
N THR A 59 -14.53 -14.03 -1.68
CA THR A 59 -13.43 -13.11 -1.40
C THR A 59 -13.85 -12.12 -0.32
N TRP A 60 -13.12 -12.16 0.79
CA TRP A 60 -13.18 -11.23 1.92
C TRP A 60 -12.09 -10.17 1.75
N CYS A 61 -12.41 -8.90 1.94
CA CYS A 61 -11.43 -7.82 1.86
C CYS A 61 -11.65 -6.77 2.95
N ASN A 62 -10.55 -6.23 3.47
CA ASN A 62 -10.56 -5.08 4.36
C ASN A 62 -10.24 -3.83 3.54
N LYS A 63 -11.24 -3.00 3.24
CA LYS A 63 -11.06 -1.72 2.52
C LYS A 63 -11.45 -0.57 3.44
N LEU A 64 -10.50 0.29 3.80
CA LEU A 64 -10.73 1.65 4.35
C LEU A 64 -11.97 1.72 5.28
N LEU A 65 -11.96 0.96 6.38
CA LEU A 65 -13.00 0.91 7.42
C LEU A 65 -14.30 0.14 7.09
N ARG A 66 -14.35 -0.63 5.99
CA ARG A 66 -15.47 -1.55 5.70
C ARG A 66 -14.99 -2.93 5.26
N GLN A 67 -15.58 -3.96 5.88
CA GLN A 67 -15.49 -5.35 5.47
C GLN A 67 -16.28 -5.52 4.16
N GLY A 68 -15.65 -6.12 3.14
CA GLY A 68 -16.27 -6.38 1.85
C GLY A 68 -16.33 -7.88 1.54
N LEU A 69 -17.50 -8.37 1.14
CA LEU A 69 -17.71 -9.74 0.67
C LEU A 69 -18.10 -9.73 -0.81
N SER A 70 -17.48 -10.61 -1.58
CA SER A 70 -17.88 -10.92 -2.96
C SER A 70 -17.90 -12.41 -3.21
N ILE A 71 -18.79 -12.84 -4.10
CA ILE A 71 -18.99 -14.23 -4.47
C ILE A 71 -18.92 -14.41 -5.99
N ASN A 72 -18.30 -15.52 -6.41
CA ASN A 72 -18.29 -16.00 -7.79
C ASN A 72 -18.60 -17.50 -7.79
N ILE A 73 -19.32 -17.98 -8.80
CA ILE A 73 -19.66 -19.40 -8.98
C ILE A 73 -19.31 -19.82 -10.40
N SER A 74 -18.51 -20.88 -10.52
CA SER A 74 -18.05 -21.44 -11.79
C SER A 74 -18.16 -22.97 -11.85
N ASP A 75 -18.09 -23.53 -13.06
CA ASP A 75 -18.24 -24.95 -13.38
C ASP A 75 -16.92 -25.65 -13.80
N SER A 76 -15.80 -24.92 -13.96
CA SER A 76 -14.50 -25.48 -14.35
C SER A 76 -13.30 -24.85 -13.63
N MET A 77 -12.26 -25.66 -13.37
CA MET A 77 -10.94 -25.24 -12.86
C MET A 77 -10.00 -24.81 -14.01
N SER A 78 -10.40 -23.88 -14.90
CA SER A 78 -9.49 -23.37 -15.95
C SER A 78 -8.81 -22.06 -15.57
N SER A 79 -7.56 -21.88 -16.01
CA SER A 79 -6.61 -20.82 -15.63
C SER A 79 -7.14 -19.36 -15.69
N PRO A 80 -6.53 -18.42 -14.92
CA PRO A 80 -7.08 -17.07 -14.66
C PRO A 80 -7.26 -16.14 -15.87
N SER A 81 -6.80 -16.51 -17.07
CA SER A 81 -6.66 -15.60 -18.21
C SER A 81 -7.87 -15.52 -19.14
N LYS A 82 -8.97 -16.24 -18.87
CA LYS A 82 -10.22 -16.19 -19.66
C LYS A 82 -11.48 -16.24 -18.79
N PHE A 83 -11.63 -15.32 -17.83
CA PHE A 83 -12.88 -15.21 -17.05
C PHE A 83 -13.78 -14.09 -17.58
N ASN A 84 -14.78 -14.47 -18.39
CA ASN A 84 -16.02 -13.70 -18.57
C ASN A 84 -17.02 -14.05 -17.44
N SER A 85 -16.60 -13.95 -16.17
CA SER A 85 -17.47 -14.24 -15.01
C SER A 85 -17.73 -12.98 -14.19
N SER A 86 -19.00 -12.64 -14.00
CA SER A 86 -19.44 -11.49 -13.22
C SER A 86 -19.23 -11.71 -11.71
N PHE A 87 -18.21 -11.08 -11.13
CA PHE A 87 -18.08 -11.01 -9.67
C PHE A 87 -19.27 -10.28 -9.06
N HIS A 88 -19.90 -10.87 -8.04
CA HIS A 88 -21.04 -10.27 -7.37
C HIS A 88 -20.62 -9.69 -6.02
N HIS A 89 -20.40 -8.37 -5.98
CA HIS A 89 -20.22 -7.64 -4.73
C HIS A 89 -21.50 -7.62 -3.89
N LEU A 90 -21.35 -7.82 -2.57
CA LEU A 90 -22.41 -7.82 -1.56
C LEU A 90 -22.23 -6.62 -0.61
N PRO A 91 -22.80 -5.45 -0.93
CA PRO A 91 -22.43 -4.18 -0.28
C PRO A 91 -23.07 -3.94 1.11
N LYS A 92 -24.03 -4.77 1.52
CA LYS A 92 -24.72 -4.67 2.81
C LYS A 92 -24.18 -5.70 3.79
N THR A 93 -24.18 -5.40 5.09
CA THR A 93 -23.78 -6.36 6.13
C THR A 93 -24.75 -7.53 6.28
N LYS A 94 -26.03 -7.34 5.97
CA LYS A 94 -27.06 -8.39 5.91
C LYS A 94 -27.87 -8.26 4.63
N GLY A 95 -28.23 -9.38 4.01
CA GLY A 95 -29.08 -9.36 2.83
C GLY A 95 -29.24 -10.70 2.11
N SER A 96 -29.91 -10.62 0.97
CA SER A 96 -30.00 -11.71 0.02
C SER A 96 -29.81 -11.21 -1.41
N LYS A 97 -29.31 -12.08 -2.28
CA LYS A 97 -29.10 -11.80 -3.70
C LYS A 97 -29.37 -13.06 -4.50
N THR A 98 -30.16 -12.93 -5.57
CA THR A 98 -30.43 -14.03 -6.50
C THR A 98 -29.90 -13.67 -7.88
N PHE A 99 -29.21 -14.59 -8.53
CA PHE A 99 -28.67 -14.42 -9.89
C PHE A 99 -28.59 -15.77 -10.61
N GLN A 100 -28.38 -15.74 -11.92
CA GLN A 100 -28.17 -16.95 -12.73
C GLN A 100 -26.66 -17.14 -12.96
N SER A 101 -26.14 -18.35 -12.73
CA SER A 101 -24.77 -18.73 -13.08
C SER A 101 -24.70 -20.22 -13.42
N CYS A 102 -23.84 -20.61 -14.37
CA CYS A 102 -23.66 -22.00 -14.81
C CYS A 102 -24.98 -22.74 -15.12
N ASN A 103 -25.97 -22.06 -15.73
CA ASN A 103 -27.33 -22.59 -15.98
C ASN A 103 -28.11 -23.02 -14.72
N SER A 104 -27.79 -22.45 -13.55
CA SER A 104 -28.51 -22.66 -12.30
C SER A 104 -28.93 -21.34 -11.66
N LYS A 105 -30.05 -21.38 -10.95
CA LYS A 105 -30.50 -20.28 -10.10
C LYS A 105 -29.72 -20.30 -8.80
N ILE A 106 -28.92 -19.26 -8.58
CA ILE A 106 -28.13 -19.07 -7.37
C ILE A 106 -28.84 -18.09 -6.45
N LYS A 107 -29.04 -18.48 -5.19
CA LYS A 107 -29.51 -17.60 -4.13
C LYS A 107 -28.47 -17.55 -3.02
N VAL A 108 -27.98 -16.35 -2.71
CA VAL A 108 -27.03 -16.09 -1.64
C VAL A 108 -27.73 -15.32 -0.55
N LEU A 109 -27.60 -15.78 0.69
CA LEU A 109 -28.11 -15.18 1.92
C LEU A 109 -26.92 -14.96 2.83
N TRP A 110 -26.82 -13.79 3.47
CA TRP A 110 -25.73 -13.52 4.40
C TRP A 110 -26.16 -12.59 5.51
N ASP A 111 -25.55 -12.79 6.67
CA ASP A 111 -25.61 -11.89 7.80
C ASP A 111 -24.23 -11.80 8.44
N LEU A 112 -23.65 -10.61 8.37
CA LEU A 112 -22.37 -10.24 8.97
C LEU A 112 -22.58 -9.15 10.04
N SER A 113 -23.82 -8.90 10.47
CA SER A 113 -24.16 -7.77 11.35
C SER A 113 -23.62 -7.93 12.77
N ALA A 114 -23.49 -9.17 13.26
CA ALA A 114 -22.89 -9.53 14.54
C ALA A 114 -21.46 -10.10 14.39
N ALA A 115 -20.87 -9.99 13.20
CA ALA A 115 -19.63 -10.68 12.88
C ALA A 115 -18.46 -10.14 13.70
N TYR A 116 -17.78 -11.03 14.40
CA TYR A 116 -16.53 -10.76 15.09
C TYR A 116 -15.35 -11.08 14.16
N TYR A 117 -14.37 -10.19 14.15
CA TYR A 117 -13.15 -10.31 13.37
C TYR A 117 -11.98 -10.25 14.33
N ASP A 118 -10.99 -11.10 14.11
CA ASP A 118 -9.69 -10.98 14.78
C ASP A 118 -8.85 -9.92 14.03
N THR A 119 -7.72 -10.33 13.47
CA THR A 119 -6.81 -9.42 12.78
C THR A 119 -7.06 -9.35 11.26
N GLY A 120 -7.71 -10.35 10.67
CA GLY A 120 -7.93 -10.45 9.21
C GLY A 120 -9.30 -9.96 8.70
N PRO A 121 -9.52 -9.99 7.36
CA PRO A 121 -10.77 -9.59 6.69
C PRO A 121 -11.87 -10.65 6.77
N GLU A 122 -11.53 -11.89 7.14
CA GLU A 122 -12.48 -12.99 7.27
C GLU A 122 -13.05 -13.01 8.70
N PRO A 123 -14.38 -13.07 8.89
CA PRO A 123 -14.98 -13.16 10.22
C PRO A 123 -14.72 -14.53 10.86
N ILE A 124 -14.58 -14.53 12.18
CA ILE A 124 -14.30 -15.74 12.98
C ILE A 124 -15.52 -16.28 13.73
N SER A 125 -16.51 -15.44 14.04
CA SER A 125 -17.78 -15.83 14.67
C SER A 125 -18.86 -14.77 14.45
N GLY A 126 -20.10 -15.06 14.85
CA GLY A 126 -21.25 -14.15 14.76
C GLY A 126 -21.70 -13.85 13.33
N PHE A 127 -21.56 -14.81 12.41
CA PHE A 127 -21.97 -14.59 11.01
C PHE A 127 -22.58 -15.82 10.35
N TYR A 128 -23.23 -15.63 9.19
CA TYR A 128 -23.42 -16.72 8.23
C TYR A 128 -23.35 -16.24 6.77
N VAL A 129 -22.94 -17.16 5.88
CA VAL A 129 -23.08 -17.06 4.42
C VAL A 129 -23.66 -18.38 3.91
N LEU A 130 -24.84 -18.30 3.30
CA LEU A 130 -25.59 -19.43 2.77
C LEU A 130 -25.75 -19.27 1.25
N VAL A 131 -25.30 -20.28 0.50
CA VAL A 131 -25.42 -20.34 -0.96
C VAL A 131 -26.30 -21.53 -1.32
N LEU A 132 -27.43 -21.24 -1.97
CA LEU A 132 -28.35 -22.22 -2.52
C LEU A 132 -28.22 -22.24 -4.04
N VAL A 133 -28.19 -23.44 -4.61
CA VAL A 133 -28.13 -23.68 -6.05
C VAL A 133 -29.35 -24.50 -6.43
N ASP A 134 -30.26 -23.94 -7.22
CA ASP A 134 -31.53 -24.59 -7.60
C ASP A 134 -32.33 -25.10 -6.37
N SER A 135 -32.26 -24.35 -5.27
CA SER A 135 -32.84 -24.69 -3.95
C SER A 135 -32.16 -25.84 -3.19
N GLU A 136 -31.05 -26.38 -3.70
CA GLU A 136 -30.17 -27.29 -2.94
C GLU A 136 -29.08 -26.52 -2.19
N LEU A 137 -28.67 -27.01 -1.01
CA LEU A 137 -27.61 -26.39 -0.20
C LEU A 137 -26.23 -26.57 -0.87
N GLY A 138 -25.69 -25.47 -1.39
CA GLY A 138 -24.36 -25.42 -2.00
C GLY A 138 -23.24 -25.23 -0.98
N LEU A 139 -23.32 -24.16 -0.18
CA LEU A 139 -22.34 -23.78 0.83
C LEU A 139 -23.03 -23.15 2.03
N PHE A 140 -22.57 -23.51 3.23
CA PHE A 140 -22.90 -22.82 4.47
C PHE A 140 -21.60 -22.51 5.20
N LEU A 141 -21.41 -21.26 5.61
CA LEU A 141 -20.30 -20.79 6.43
C LEU A 141 -20.83 -19.98 7.60
N GLY A 142 -20.13 -20.01 8.73
CA GLY A 142 -20.48 -19.28 9.94
C GLY A 142 -21.10 -20.16 11.04
N ASP A 143 -21.43 -19.55 12.16
CA ASP A 143 -21.89 -20.18 13.41
C ASP A 143 -23.35 -19.85 13.77
N MET A 144 -24.00 -18.97 13.01
CA MET A 144 -25.42 -18.57 13.17
C MET A 144 -26.41 -19.56 12.51
N GLU A 145 -26.26 -20.86 12.78
CA GLU A 145 -27.05 -21.93 12.14
C GLU A 145 -28.56 -21.84 12.43
N GLU A 146 -28.94 -21.48 13.66
CA GLU A 146 -30.34 -21.42 14.10
C GLU A 146 -31.12 -20.29 13.40
N GLU A 147 -30.47 -19.15 13.17
CA GLU A 147 -31.05 -18.00 12.49
C GLU A 147 -31.13 -18.21 10.98
N ALA A 148 -30.17 -18.95 10.41
CA ALA A 148 -30.21 -19.37 9.01
C ALA A 148 -31.32 -20.41 8.75
N ALA A 149 -31.58 -21.31 9.69
CA ALA A 149 -32.65 -22.32 9.59
C ALA A 149 -34.06 -21.71 9.58
N CYS A 150 -34.24 -20.51 10.14
CA CYS A 150 -35.51 -19.78 10.14
C CYS A 150 -35.84 -19.13 8.77
N LEU A 151 -34.92 -19.16 7.80
CA LEU A 151 -35.05 -18.44 6.52
C LEU A 151 -35.45 -19.39 5.37
N ASP A 152 -36.65 -19.12 4.85
CA ASP A 152 -37.17 -19.52 3.53
C ASP A 152 -37.13 -21.03 3.19
N GLY A 153 -38.04 -21.79 3.81
CA GLY A 153 -38.56 -23.04 3.24
C GLY A 153 -37.68 -24.29 3.31
N LEU A 154 -36.54 -24.25 3.99
CA LEU A 154 -35.73 -25.45 4.29
C LEU A 154 -36.51 -26.37 5.25
N LYS A 155 -37.18 -27.40 4.69
CA LYS A 155 -37.99 -28.39 5.44
C LYS A 155 -37.18 -29.28 6.40
N THR A 156 -35.86 -29.13 6.42
CA THR A 156 -34.93 -29.90 7.24
C THR A 156 -33.87 -28.96 7.79
N LYS A 157 -33.49 -29.12 9.06
CA LYS A 157 -32.29 -28.46 9.62
C LYS A 157 -31.16 -28.59 8.60
N PRO A 158 -30.46 -27.50 8.23
CA PRO A 158 -29.26 -27.62 7.42
C PRO A 158 -28.27 -28.48 8.23
N GLN A 159 -28.18 -29.78 7.94
CA GLN A 159 -27.06 -30.56 8.43
C GLN A 159 -25.82 -29.95 7.77
N PRO A 160 -24.76 -29.65 8.53
CA PRO A 160 -23.51 -29.14 7.96
C PRO A 160 -22.89 -30.25 7.11
N LEU A 161 -23.34 -30.37 5.85
CA LEU A 161 -22.66 -31.18 4.85
C LEU A 161 -21.32 -30.49 4.61
N LYS A 162 -20.23 -31.10 5.11
CA LYS A 162 -18.85 -30.66 4.93
C LYS A 162 -18.61 -30.18 3.49
N SER A 163 -18.63 -28.87 3.28
CA SER A 163 -18.11 -28.25 2.06
C SER A 163 -16.59 -28.32 2.14
N SER A 164 -15.97 -29.03 1.20
CA SER A 164 -14.52 -29.13 1.17
C SER A 164 -13.94 -27.87 0.55
N MET A 165 -13.19 -27.09 1.34
CA MET A 165 -12.37 -26.00 0.83
C MET A 165 -11.20 -26.61 0.08
N VAL A 166 -11.06 -26.27 -1.20
CA VAL A 166 -9.99 -26.79 -2.07
C VAL A 166 -8.83 -25.80 -2.19
N SER A 167 -9.10 -24.51 -2.05
CA SER A 167 -8.06 -23.49 -2.16
C SER A 167 -8.36 -22.29 -1.28
N ARG A 168 -7.31 -21.72 -0.70
CA ARG A 168 -7.29 -20.46 0.02
C ARG A 168 -6.16 -19.62 -0.53
N SER A 169 -6.44 -18.39 -0.94
CA SER A 169 -5.44 -17.43 -1.43
C SER A 169 -5.48 -16.18 -0.57
N GLU A 170 -4.33 -15.78 -0.06
CA GLU A 170 -4.19 -14.66 0.87
C GLU A 170 -3.24 -13.63 0.30
N HIS A 171 -3.67 -12.39 0.28
CA HIS A 171 -2.86 -11.27 -0.15
C HIS A 171 -2.42 -10.47 1.07
N PHE A 172 -1.11 -10.41 1.28
CA PHE A 172 -0.46 -9.64 2.31
C PHE A 172 0.04 -8.31 1.75
N SER A 173 0.00 -7.30 2.60
CA SER A 173 0.73 -6.06 2.37
C SER A 173 1.46 -5.71 3.66
N GLY A 174 2.72 -5.28 3.57
CA GLY A 174 3.49 -4.86 4.73
C GLY A 174 4.92 -5.36 4.69
N ASN A 175 5.46 -5.67 5.87
CA ASN A 175 6.85 -6.10 6.07
C ASN A 175 7.09 -7.53 5.54
N ALA A 176 8.37 -7.93 5.51
CA ALA A 176 8.79 -9.25 5.07
C ALA A 176 8.50 -10.38 6.10
N ILE A 177 7.52 -10.17 6.98
CA ILE A 177 7.09 -11.11 8.02
C ILE A 177 5.58 -11.32 7.88
N TYR A 178 5.15 -12.51 7.48
CA TYR A 178 3.76 -12.84 7.18
C TYR A 178 3.22 -13.83 8.20
N SER A 179 2.11 -13.48 8.86
CA SER A 179 1.42 -14.35 9.80
C SER A 179 0.05 -14.73 9.30
N THR A 180 -0.27 -16.03 9.31
CA THR A 180 -1.58 -16.55 8.94
C THR A 180 -1.97 -17.77 9.77
N LYS A 181 -3.24 -18.15 9.69
CA LYS A 181 -3.77 -19.38 10.26
C LYS A 181 -4.36 -20.23 9.16
N ALA A 182 -4.00 -21.51 9.10
CA ALA A 182 -4.55 -22.43 8.13
C ALA A 182 -4.80 -23.81 8.71
N LYS A 183 -5.85 -24.47 8.22
CA LYS A 183 -6.22 -25.84 8.55
C LYS A 183 -6.07 -26.68 7.29
N PHE A 184 -5.21 -27.69 7.34
CA PHE A 184 -4.81 -28.46 6.16
C PHE A 184 -5.72 -29.66 5.86
N CYS A 185 -6.56 -30.07 6.81
CA CYS A 185 -7.62 -31.05 6.56
C CYS A 185 -8.81 -30.86 7.48
N ASP A 186 -9.99 -31.33 7.07
CA ASP A 186 -11.25 -31.15 7.82
C ASP A 186 -11.20 -31.66 9.26
N SER A 187 -10.47 -32.75 9.52
CA SER A 187 -10.29 -33.35 10.85
C SER A 187 -9.12 -32.75 11.64
N GLY A 188 -8.30 -31.91 11.01
CA GLY A 188 -7.10 -31.34 11.59
C GLY A 188 -7.36 -30.13 12.48
N THR A 189 -6.29 -29.59 13.05
CA THR A 189 -6.29 -28.34 13.82
C THR A 189 -5.93 -27.15 12.92
N ALA A 190 -6.23 -25.94 13.38
CA ALA A 190 -5.73 -24.73 12.73
C ALA A 190 -4.32 -24.46 13.26
N HIS A 191 -3.37 -24.27 12.35
CA HIS A 191 -1.97 -24.00 12.68
C HIS A 191 -1.62 -22.53 12.45
N ASP A 192 -0.85 -21.95 13.35
CA ASP A 192 -0.25 -20.63 13.20
C ASP A 192 0.97 -20.74 12.29
N ILE A 193 0.95 -20.09 11.13
CA ILE A 193 2.03 -20.09 10.15
C ILE A 193 2.66 -18.70 10.14
N LEU A 194 3.97 -18.66 10.33
CA LEU A 194 4.77 -17.44 10.28
C LEU A 194 5.90 -17.60 9.28
N ILE A 195 5.94 -16.75 8.26
CA ILE A 195 6.96 -16.73 7.21
C ILE A 195 7.78 -15.45 7.36
N LYS A 196 9.10 -15.56 7.47
CA LYS A 196 10.02 -14.41 7.61
C LYS A 196 11.03 -14.43 6.48
N CYS A 197 11.18 -13.30 5.78
CA CYS A 197 12.19 -13.09 4.73
C CYS A 197 13.09 -11.91 5.14
N ASN A 198 14.02 -12.13 6.05
CA ASN A 198 14.86 -11.07 6.66
C ASN A 198 16.36 -11.31 6.42
N GLU A 199 17.21 -10.35 6.76
CA GLU A 199 18.67 -10.51 6.77
C GLU A 199 19.12 -11.44 7.91
N ASP A 200 20.14 -12.27 7.68
CA ASP A 200 20.71 -13.16 8.69
C ASP A 200 21.37 -12.33 9.81
N GLU A 201 20.90 -12.46 11.06
CA GLU A 201 21.45 -11.73 12.20
C GLU A 201 22.89 -12.17 12.55
N ASN A 202 23.34 -13.34 12.07
CA ASN A 202 24.60 -13.94 12.52
C ASN A 202 25.71 -14.04 11.47
N GLU A 203 25.48 -13.78 10.17
CA GLU A 203 26.56 -13.72 9.16
C GLU A 203 26.09 -13.21 7.77
N SER A 204 26.67 -12.08 7.31
CA SER A 204 26.60 -11.52 5.94
C SER A 204 25.23 -10.99 5.42
N LYS A 205 25.30 -10.00 4.51
CA LYS A 205 24.20 -9.27 3.82
C LYS A 205 23.21 -10.13 2.99
N ASN A 206 23.03 -11.41 3.30
CA ASN A 206 22.24 -12.33 2.49
C ASN A 206 20.88 -12.59 3.17
N PRO A 207 19.76 -12.42 2.45
CA PRO A 207 18.43 -12.72 3.00
C PRO A 207 18.27 -14.22 3.28
N VAL A 208 17.45 -14.54 4.28
CA VAL A 208 17.09 -15.88 4.75
C VAL A 208 15.56 -16.00 4.83
N LEU A 209 15.02 -17.11 4.34
CA LEU A 209 13.63 -17.50 4.56
C LEU A 209 13.56 -18.37 5.81
N SER A 210 12.79 -17.97 6.81
CA SER A 210 12.46 -18.81 7.97
C SER A 210 10.96 -19.07 8.00
N VAL A 211 10.58 -20.34 8.17
CA VAL A 211 9.18 -20.74 8.25
C VAL A 211 8.94 -21.38 9.60
N CYS A 212 8.02 -20.81 10.37
CA CYS A 212 7.61 -21.30 11.66
C CYS A 212 6.16 -21.76 11.62
N ILE A 213 5.86 -22.87 12.29
CA ILE A 213 4.51 -23.40 12.50
C ILE A 213 4.31 -23.61 13.99
N ASP A 214 3.23 -23.07 14.54
CA ASP A 214 2.89 -23.11 15.97
C ASP A 214 4.07 -22.69 16.85
N ASN A 215 4.68 -21.56 16.50
CA ASN A 215 5.86 -20.97 17.13
C ASN A 215 7.14 -21.83 17.08
N LYS A 216 7.18 -22.89 16.24
CA LYS A 216 8.37 -23.72 16.02
C LYS A 216 8.92 -23.50 14.62
N THR A 217 10.19 -23.13 14.52
CA THR A 217 10.88 -23.05 13.22
C THR A 217 10.97 -24.44 12.60
N ILE A 218 10.36 -24.63 11.45
CA ILE A 218 10.35 -25.90 10.73
C ILE A 218 11.57 -26.02 9.83
N PHE A 219 11.90 -24.96 9.10
CA PHE A 219 13.10 -24.91 8.28
C PHE A 219 13.56 -23.47 8.01
N GLN A 220 14.80 -23.35 7.57
CA GLN A 220 15.40 -22.11 7.10
C GLN A 220 16.11 -22.33 5.78
N VAL A 221 16.00 -21.36 4.87
CA VAL A 221 16.69 -21.35 3.59
C VAL A 221 17.64 -20.17 3.59
N LYS A 222 18.94 -20.46 3.68
CA LYS A 222 19.99 -19.44 3.61
C LYS A 222 20.28 -19.04 2.16
N ARG A 223 20.95 -17.90 1.98
CA ARG A 223 21.37 -17.39 0.66
C ARG A 223 20.19 -17.30 -0.30
N LEU A 224 19.11 -16.65 0.13
CA LEU A 224 17.81 -16.68 -0.55
C LEU A 224 17.85 -16.08 -1.96
N ARG A 225 18.83 -15.22 -2.27
CA ARG A 225 19.09 -14.76 -3.65
C ARG A 225 19.59 -15.86 -4.60
N TRP A 226 20.13 -16.96 -4.08
CA TRP A 226 20.49 -18.13 -4.90
C TRP A 226 19.41 -19.22 -4.81
N ASN A 227 18.73 -19.29 -3.66
CA ASN A 227 17.67 -20.26 -3.37
C ASN A 227 16.27 -19.62 -3.42
N PHE A 228 16.06 -18.69 -4.36
CA PHE A 228 14.83 -17.88 -4.43
C PHE A 228 13.62 -18.69 -4.89
N ARG A 229 13.84 -19.86 -5.49
CA ARG A 229 12.81 -20.86 -5.78
C ARG A 229 13.20 -22.16 -5.10
N GLY A 230 12.22 -22.82 -4.50
CA GLY A 230 12.45 -24.13 -3.90
C GLY A 230 11.19 -24.69 -3.28
N ASN A 231 11.35 -25.87 -2.68
CA ASN A 231 10.29 -26.56 -1.97
C ASN A 231 10.82 -27.29 -0.74
N GLN A 232 9.92 -27.56 0.20
CA GLN A 232 10.17 -28.34 1.39
C GLN A 232 8.88 -29.06 1.77
N THR A 233 8.95 -30.38 1.95
CA THR A 233 7.82 -31.13 2.49
C THR A 233 7.87 -31.08 4.02
N ILE A 234 6.73 -30.79 4.62
CA ILE A 234 6.49 -30.74 6.06
C ILE A 234 5.37 -31.72 6.42
N PHE A 235 5.36 -32.19 7.67
CA PHE A 235 4.34 -33.14 8.14
C PHE A 235 3.45 -32.48 9.18
N LEU A 236 2.16 -32.33 8.86
CA LEU A 236 1.16 -31.66 9.70
C LEU A 236 -0.11 -32.51 9.76
N ASP A 237 -0.66 -32.73 10.96
CA ASP A 237 -1.91 -33.48 11.17
C ASP A 237 -1.97 -34.86 10.46
N GLY A 238 -0.83 -35.56 10.36
CA GLY A 238 -0.76 -36.86 9.69
C GLY A 238 -0.67 -36.78 8.16
N LEU A 239 -0.54 -35.58 7.59
CA LEU A 239 -0.46 -35.31 6.16
C LEU A 239 0.91 -34.77 5.75
N LEU A 240 1.33 -35.13 4.54
CA LEU A 240 2.44 -34.46 3.87
C LEU A 240 1.92 -33.18 3.22
N VAL A 241 2.52 -32.06 3.58
CA VAL A 241 2.24 -30.75 3.02
C VAL A 241 3.50 -30.26 2.33
N ASP A 242 3.44 -29.99 1.04
CA ASP A 242 4.53 -29.34 0.32
C ASP A 242 4.42 -27.84 0.47
N MET A 243 5.44 -27.22 1.07
CA MET A 243 5.65 -25.79 0.96
C MET A 243 6.56 -25.50 -0.24
N MET A 244 6.12 -24.64 -1.13
CA MET A 244 6.88 -24.11 -2.24
C MET A 244 7.01 -22.60 -2.09
N TRP A 245 8.12 -22.04 -2.55
CA TRP A 245 8.31 -20.60 -2.62
C TRP A 245 8.86 -20.19 -3.99
N ASP A 246 8.38 -19.06 -4.46
CA ASP A 246 8.96 -18.32 -5.58
C ASP A 246 9.12 -16.85 -5.16
N LEU A 247 10.37 -16.47 -4.97
CA LEU A 247 10.82 -15.13 -4.62
C LEU A 247 11.60 -14.49 -5.77
N HIS A 248 11.53 -15.10 -6.96
CA HIS A 248 12.24 -14.58 -8.11
C HIS A 248 11.78 -13.16 -8.44
N ASP A 249 10.46 -12.97 -8.51
CA ASP A 249 9.92 -11.66 -8.85
C ASP A 249 10.24 -10.64 -7.75
N TRP A 250 10.15 -11.05 -6.48
CA TRP A 250 10.60 -10.22 -5.37
C TRP A 250 12.07 -9.77 -5.49
N PHE A 251 13.00 -10.68 -5.82
CA PHE A 251 14.44 -10.37 -5.81
C PHE A 251 15.00 -9.83 -7.12
N PHE A 252 14.44 -10.22 -8.26
CA PHE A 252 15.05 -10.02 -9.59
C PHE A 252 14.15 -9.29 -10.57
N LYS A 253 12.88 -9.08 -10.23
CA LYS A 253 11.98 -8.32 -11.08
C LYS A 253 11.86 -6.92 -10.52
N GLU A 254 12.65 -6.04 -11.11
CA GLU A 254 12.74 -4.62 -10.82
C GLU A 254 11.42 -3.87 -11.07
N ALA A 255 10.21 -4.43 -10.98
CA ALA A 255 8.95 -3.82 -11.47
C ALA A 255 7.79 -3.77 -10.48
N SER A 256 7.58 -4.91 -9.82
CA SER A 256 6.37 -5.18 -9.02
C SER A 256 6.53 -6.55 -8.38
N GLY A 257 7.71 -6.79 -7.81
CA GLY A 257 8.09 -8.09 -7.29
C GLY A 257 7.12 -8.54 -6.20
N TYR A 258 6.56 -9.74 -6.36
CA TYR A 258 5.76 -10.38 -5.33
C TYR A 258 6.46 -11.67 -4.92
N ALA A 259 6.31 -12.02 -3.64
CA ALA A 259 6.64 -13.35 -3.17
C ALA A 259 5.40 -14.20 -3.32
N VAL A 260 5.60 -15.43 -3.74
CA VAL A 260 4.59 -16.47 -3.67
C VAL A 260 5.06 -17.54 -2.71
N PHE A 261 4.23 -17.85 -1.72
CA PHE A 261 4.37 -19.05 -0.91
C PHE A 261 3.13 -19.92 -1.12
N MET A 262 3.33 -21.20 -1.38
CA MET A 262 2.24 -22.15 -1.59
C MET A 262 2.42 -23.36 -0.67
N PHE A 263 1.41 -23.67 0.12
CA PHE A 263 1.31 -24.93 0.87
C PHE A 263 0.27 -25.82 0.18
N ARG A 264 0.64 -27.04 -0.18
CA ARG A 264 -0.26 -27.99 -0.84
C ARG A 264 -0.26 -29.32 -0.10
N THR A 265 -1.44 -29.82 0.26
CA THR A 265 -1.56 -31.17 0.85
C THR A 265 -1.43 -32.23 -0.23
N ARG A 266 -0.71 -33.31 0.06
CA ARG A 266 -0.66 -34.50 -0.81
C ARG A 266 -1.77 -35.47 -0.46
N SER A 267 -2.46 -36.00 -1.48
CA SER A 267 -3.34 -37.14 -1.31
C SER A 267 -2.52 -38.45 -1.25
N GLY A 268 -2.88 -39.35 -0.35
CA GLY A 268 -2.10 -40.54 -0.04
C GLY A 268 -2.08 -41.57 -1.17
N LEU A 269 -1.04 -41.49 -2.01
CA LEU A 269 -0.43 -42.48 -2.93
C LEU A 269 0.44 -41.76 -3.98
N ASP A 270 0.35 -40.43 -4.05
CA ASP A 270 1.04 -39.64 -5.06
C ASP A 270 2.52 -39.41 -4.69
N SER A 271 3.33 -40.38 -5.10
CA SER A 271 4.80 -40.34 -5.07
C SER A 271 5.39 -39.87 -6.41
N ARG A 272 4.56 -39.34 -7.32
CA ARG A 272 5.00 -38.98 -8.67
C ARG A 272 5.33 -37.50 -8.78
N LEU A 273 6.60 -37.22 -8.99
CA LEU A 273 7.10 -35.95 -9.49
C LEU A 273 6.49 -35.69 -10.87
N TRP A 274 5.93 -34.49 -11.05
CA TRP A 274 5.45 -33.88 -12.29
C TRP A 274 5.98 -34.51 -13.59
N LEU A 275 5.12 -35.27 -14.29
CA LEU A 275 4.94 -35.38 -15.74
C LEU A 275 4.23 -36.71 -16.07
N GLU A 276 2.96 -36.59 -16.51
CA GLU A 276 2.07 -37.57 -17.16
C GLU A 276 0.69 -37.66 -16.45
N GLU A 277 -0.23 -36.78 -16.84
CA GLU A 277 -1.67 -37.10 -16.72
C GLU A 277 -2.02 -38.12 -17.81
N LYS A 278 -2.06 -39.40 -17.45
CA LYS A 278 -2.75 -40.41 -18.25
C LYS A 278 -4.17 -40.58 -17.74
N ASN A 279 -5.11 -40.38 -18.65
CA ASN A 279 -6.50 -40.83 -18.54
C ASN A 279 -6.55 -42.31 -18.16
N SER A 280 -6.79 -42.61 -16.89
CA SER A 280 -7.29 -43.91 -16.47
C SER A 280 -8.33 -43.73 -15.38
N GLY A 281 -9.59 -43.97 -15.73
CA GLY A 281 -10.69 -44.00 -14.80
C GLY A 281 -10.48 -45.11 -13.76
N GLN A 282 -10.20 -44.71 -12.52
CA GLN A 282 -10.44 -45.54 -11.35
C GLN A 282 -11.12 -44.70 -10.27
N LYS A 283 -12.25 -45.22 -9.77
CA LYS A 283 -13.02 -44.71 -8.65
C LYS A 283 -12.17 -44.81 -7.36
N GLY A 284 -11.37 -43.79 -7.07
CA GLY A 284 -10.85 -43.50 -5.74
C GLY A 284 -11.69 -42.39 -5.10
N GLN A 285 -11.94 -42.45 -3.80
CA GLN A 285 -12.49 -41.31 -3.06
C GLN A 285 -11.57 -40.10 -3.29
N ASP A 286 -12.07 -39.14 -4.05
CA ASP A 286 -11.45 -37.85 -4.36
C ASP A 286 -11.25 -37.08 -3.03
N ARG A 287 -10.17 -37.37 -2.30
CA ARG A 287 -9.76 -36.54 -1.15
C ARG A 287 -9.27 -35.23 -1.74
N ALA A 288 -10.14 -34.23 -1.70
CA ALA A 288 -9.86 -32.88 -2.15
C ALA A 288 -8.50 -32.40 -1.61
N GLU A 289 -7.57 -32.15 -2.53
CA GLU A 289 -6.29 -31.53 -2.21
C GLU A 289 -6.52 -30.07 -1.86
N PHE A 290 -5.97 -29.64 -0.73
CA PHE A 290 -6.06 -28.26 -0.25
C PHE A 290 -4.77 -27.52 -0.62
N SER A 291 -4.92 -26.33 -1.20
CA SER A 291 -3.81 -25.40 -1.45
C SER A 291 -4.02 -24.08 -0.71
N LEU A 292 -3.03 -23.63 0.06
CA LEU A 292 -2.93 -22.26 0.57
C LEU A 292 -1.89 -21.51 -0.28
N LEU A 293 -2.28 -20.38 -0.87
CA LEU A 293 -1.42 -19.47 -1.63
C LEU A 293 -1.30 -18.14 -0.88
N ILE A 294 -0.09 -17.61 -0.75
CA ILE A 294 0.22 -16.35 -0.08
C ILE A 294 0.98 -15.46 -1.08
N CYS A 295 0.45 -14.26 -1.37
CA CYS A 295 1.13 -13.25 -2.21
C CYS A 295 1.36 -11.95 -1.43
N ALA A 296 2.53 -11.32 -1.55
CA ALA A 296 2.85 -10.08 -0.80
C ALA A 296 3.24 -8.89 -1.70
N TYR A 297 2.71 -7.69 -1.42
CA TYR A 297 2.99 -6.43 -2.15
C TYR A 297 3.36 -5.26 -1.22
N GLU A 298 4.60 -4.73 -1.33
CA GLU A 298 5.12 -3.64 -0.47
C GLU A 298 4.56 -2.24 -0.81
N LEU A 299 4.44 -1.90 -2.10
CA LEU A 299 4.02 -0.57 -2.56
C LEU A 299 2.63 -0.16 -2.05
N ILE A 300 1.66 -1.07 -2.12
CA ILE A 300 0.28 -0.82 -1.69
C ILE A 300 0.23 -0.52 -0.18
N ALA A 301 1.01 -1.25 0.61
CA ALA A 301 1.08 -1.06 2.06
C ALA A 301 1.63 0.32 2.42
N ASN A 302 2.76 0.71 1.81
CA ASN A 302 3.39 1.99 2.08
C ASN A 302 2.51 3.17 1.63
N ALA A 303 1.84 3.06 0.47
CA ALA A 303 0.93 4.08 -0.02
C ALA A 303 -0.31 4.24 0.89
N ALA A 304 -0.91 3.12 1.33
CA ALA A 304 -2.00 3.13 2.29
C ALA A 304 -1.57 3.70 3.65
N TYR A 305 -0.38 3.35 4.15
CA TYR A 305 0.19 3.87 5.39
C TYR A 305 0.36 5.39 5.34
N ILE A 306 0.85 5.93 4.23
CA ILE A 306 0.98 7.38 4.05
C ILE A 306 -0.39 8.08 4.19
N GLY A 307 -1.46 7.42 3.73
CA GLY A 307 -2.85 7.86 3.85
C GLY A 307 -3.52 7.68 5.21
N THR A 308 -2.79 7.31 6.26
CA THR A 308 -3.36 7.07 7.60
C THR A 308 -4.12 8.31 8.12
N PRO A 309 -5.38 8.19 8.57
CA PRO A 309 -6.13 9.30 9.17
C PRO A 309 -5.37 9.91 10.36
N GLY A 310 -5.34 11.24 10.44
CA GLY A 310 -4.56 11.95 11.46
C GLY A 310 -3.09 12.14 11.10
N LYS A 311 -2.63 11.69 9.94
CA LYS A 311 -1.23 11.83 9.50
C LYS A 311 -1.11 12.46 8.12
N GLY A 312 0.04 13.09 7.86
CA GLY A 312 0.42 13.58 6.53
C GLY A 312 1.92 13.60 6.32
N ILE A 313 2.38 14.33 5.31
CA ILE A 313 3.78 14.36 4.88
C ILE A 313 4.40 15.73 5.16
N LEU A 314 5.58 15.72 5.77
CA LEU A 314 6.47 16.89 5.79
C LEU A 314 7.30 16.90 4.50
N ALA A 315 7.19 17.95 3.70
CA ALA A 315 8.02 18.14 2.52
C ALA A 315 9.27 18.98 2.89
N ALA A 316 10.36 18.29 3.25
CA ALA A 316 11.67 18.88 3.61
C ALA A 316 12.71 18.65 2.49
N ASP A 317 12.25 18.59 1.25
CA ASP A 317 13.00 18.26 0.04
C ASP A 317 13.47 19.50 -0.74
N GLU A 318 13.56 20.65 -0.07
CA GLU A 318 14.14 21.85 -0.66
C GLU A 318 15.57 21.57 -1.12
N SER A 319 15.86 21.87 -2.39
CA SER A 319 17.23 21.77 -2.93
C SER A 319 18.15 22.75 -2.21
N THR A 320 19.48 22.59 -2.37
CA THR A 320 20.47 23.53 -1.80
C THR A 320 20.18 24.99 -2.20
N GLY A 321 19.72 25.23 -3.43
CA GLY A 321 19.32 26.56 -3.90
C GLY A 321 18.01 27.04 -3.26
N THR A 322 17.00 26.17 -3.20
CA THR A 322 15.69 26.50 -2.61
C THR A 322 15.81 26.82 -1.12
N ILE A 323 16.51 25.98 -0.35
CA ILE A 323 16.68 26.17 1.09
C ILE A 323 17.57 27.37 1.40
N GLY A 324 18.52 27.71 0.53
CA GLY A 324 19.32 28.92 0.62
C GLY A 324 18.47 30.19 0.64
N LYS A 325 17.44 30.26 -0.22
CA LYS A 325 16.48 31.39 -0.20
C LYS A 325 15.72 31.46 1.13
N ARG A 326 15.37 30.31 1.72
CA ARG A 326 14.64 30.27 3.01
C ARG A 326 15.55 30.65 4.18
N LEU A 327 16.79 30.18 4.22
CA LEU A 327 17.77 30.55 5.24
C LEU A 327 18.13 32.05 5.15
N ALA A 328 18.32 32.58 3.94
CA ALA A 328 18.57 34.00 3.72
C ALA A 328 17.44 34.89 4.26
N SER A 329 16.17 34.44 4.18
CA SER A 329 15.01 35.19 4.71
C SER A 329 15.03 35.40 6.23
N ILE A 330 15.83 34.61 6.96
CA ILE A 330 16.05 34.72 8.41
C ILE A 330 17.51 35.10 8.73
N ASN A 331 18.26 35.61 7.75
CA ASN A 331 19.66 36.00 7.85
C ASN A 331 20.61 34.87 8.29
N VAL A 332 20.34 33.64 7.84
CA VAL A 332 21.18 32.46 8.11
C VAL A 332 21.93 32.07 6.85
N GLU A 333 23.22 31.77 6.99
CA GLU A 333 24.08 31.35 5.88
C GLU A 333 23.72 29.94 5.38
N ASN A 334 23.76 29.75 4.06
CA ASN A 334 23.47 28.46 3.42
C ASN A 334 24.69 27.52 3.39
N VAL A 335 25.12 27.06 4.56
CA VAL A 335 26.15 26.01 4.72
C VAL A 335 25.52 24.68 5.12
N GLU A 336 26.23 23.58 4.86
CA GLU A 336 25.74 22.22 5.14
C GLU A 336 25.33 22.03 6.60
N ASP A 337 26.13 22.55 7.54
CA ASP A 337 25.83 22.46 8.97
C ASP A 337 24.49 23.10 9.35
N ASN A 338 24.15 24.25 8.75
CA ASN A 338 22.88 24.94 8.99
C ASN A 338 21.70 24.20 8.34
N ARG A 339 21.90 23.63 7.14
CA ARG A 339 20.89 22.77 6.50
C ARG A 339 20.62 21.55 7.37
N ARG A 340 21.66 20.83 7.80
CA ARG A 340 21.55 19.71 8.73
C ARG A 340 20.85 20.12 10.02
N ALA A 341 21.25 21.23 10.65
CA ALA A 341 20.68 21.70 11.92
C ALA A 341 19.17 21.97 11.82
N LEU A 342 18.71 22.57 10.71
CA LEU A 342 17.29 22.74 10.45
C LEU A 342 16.56 21.39 10.31
N ARG A 343 17.13 20.43 9.57
CA ARG A 343 16.52 19.11 9.39
C ARG A 343 16.47 18.33 10.70
N GLU A 344 17.55 18.36 11.47
CA GLU A 344 17.63 17.76 12.79
C GLU A 344 16.59 18.35 13.74
N LEU A 345 16.44 19.67 13.77
CA LEU A 345 15.40 20.36 14.55
C LEU A 345 14.00 19.81 14.24
N LEU A 346 13.66 19.69 12.95
CA LEU A 346 12.36 19.17 12.51
C LEU A 346 12.16 17.71 12.91
N PHE A 347 13.14 16.84 12.64
CA PHE A 347 13.00 15.38 12.84
C PHE A 347 13.11 14.95 14.30
N THR A 348 13.72 15.77 15.15
CA THR A 348 13.85 15.51 16.59
C THR A 348 12.81 16.25 17.44
N THR A 349 11.84 16.93 16.81
CA THR A 349 10.76 17.61 17.54
C THR A 349 9.89 16.60 18.29
N PRO A 350 9.79 16.67 19.63
CA PRO A 350 8.98 15.74 20.39
C PRO A 350 7.49 15.81 20.00
N GLY A 351 6.89 14.66 19.69
CA GLY A 351 5.48 14.57 19.33
C GLY A 351 5.14 14.84 17.86
N ALA A 352 6.08 15.37 17.05
CA ALA A 352 5.79 15.77 15.67
C ALA A 352 5.66 14.55 14.74
N LEU A 353 6.54 13.57 14.89
CA LEU A 353 6.56 12.37 14.05
C LEU A 353 5.26 11.55 14.15
N GLN A 354 4.52 11.64 15.27
CA GLN A 354 3.21 11.00 15.43
C GLN A 354 2.14 11.58 14.49
N CYS A 355 2.27 12.84 14.09
CA CYS A 355 1.40 13.51 13.12
C CYS A 355 1.85 13.28 11.67
N LEU A 356 2.98 12.60 11.46
CA LEU A 356 3.57 12.40 10.14
C LEU A 356 3.55 10.90 9.78
N SER A 357 3.25 10.62 8.52
CA SER A 357 3.35 9.29 7.93
C SER A 357 4.56 9.20 6.99
N GLY A 358 5.01 10.33 6.44
CA GLY A 358 6.23 10.41 5.65
C GLY A 358 6.96 11.75 5.76
N VAL A 359 8.25 11.75 5.42
CA VAL A 359 9.03 12.97 5.19
C VAL A 359 9.71 12.88 3.83
N ILE A 360 9.49 13.87 2.96
CA ILE A 360 10.23 13.98 1.70
C ILE A 360 11.57 14.66 1.99
N LEU A 361 12.65 14.01 1.59
CA LEU A 361 14.02 14.49 1.77
C LEU A 361 14.62 14.91 0.42
N PHE A 362 15.58 15.83 0.50
CA PHE A 362 16.54 16.04 -0.58
C PHE A 362 17.68 15.03 -0.48
N GLU A 363 18.38 14.75 -1.59
CA GLU A 363 19.44 13.72 -1.64
C GLU A 363 20.52 13.95 -0.59
N GLU A 364 20.96 15.20 -0.37
CA GLU A 364 21.90 15.53 0.70
C GLU A 364 21.41 15.04 2.07
N THR A 365 20.14 15.30 2.41
CA THR A 365 19.55 14.96 3.71
C THR A 365 19.32 13.46 3.89
N LEU A 366 19.07 12.71 2.81
CA LEU A 366 18.90 11.25 2.87
C LEU A 366 20.15 10.56 3.43
N TYR A 367 21.33 11.08 3.12
CA TYR A 367 22.62 10.54 3.56
C TYR A 367 23.23 11.30 4.75
N GLN A 368 22.57 12.34 5.24
CA GLN A 368 23.01 13.10 6.41
C GLN A 368 22.73 12.37 7.73
N LYS A 369 23.50 12.77 8.74
CA LYS A 369 23.41 12.32 10.12
C LYS A 369 23.14 13.51 11.03
N SER A 370 22.49 13.26 12.16
CA SER A 370 22.38 14.20 13.27
C SER A 370 23.77 14.59 13.82
N LYS A 371 23.83 15.63 14.65
CA LYS A 371 25.03 16.01 15.42
C LYS A 371 25.54 14.86 16.31
N SER A 372 24.65 13.96 16.75
CA SER A 372 24.99 12.73 17.51
C SER A 372 25.45 11.55 16.64
N GLY A 373 25.54 11.71 15.31
CA GLY A 373 26.03 10.69 14.39
C GLY A 373 24.97 9.69 13.90
N LYS A 374 23.71 9.88 14.26
CA LYS A 374 22.61 9.00 13.86
C LYS A 374 22.05 9.39 12.48
N PRO A 375 21.94 8.47 11.51
CA PRO A 375 21.32 8.77 10.22
C PRO A 375 19.89 9.31 10.37
N PHE A 376 19.53 10.33 9.59
CA PHE A 376 18.16 10.88 9.65
C PHE A 376 17.10 9.85 9.27
N VAL A 377 17.41 8.96 8.32
CA VAL A 377 16.53 7.85 7.94
C VAL A 377 16.17 6.94 9.12
N ASP A 378 17.10 6.73 10.05
CA ASP A 378 16.86 5.89 11.22
C ASP A 378 16.03 6.62 12.28
N ILE A 379 16.26 7.93 12.46
CA ILE A 379 15.42 8.79 13.30
C ILE A 379 13.95 8.75 12.83
N LEU A 380 13.73 8.87 11.52
CA LEU A 380 12.40 8.81 10.93
C LEU A 380 11.76 7.42 11.12
N LYS A 381 12.48 6.34 10.81
CA LYS A 381 11.99 4.96 10.96
C LYS A 381 11.59 4.64 12.40
N GLU A 382 12.40 5.02 13.38
CA GLU A 382 12.07 4.82 14.81
C GLU A 382 10.86 5.63 15.26
N GLY A 383 10.64 6.80 14.67
CA GLY A 383 9.41 7.58 14.83
C GLY A 383 8.20 7.02 14.08
N GLY A 384 8.35 5.89 13.37
CA GLY A 384 7.31 5.31 12.53
C GLY A 384 7.00 6.13 11.28
N VAL A 385 7.95 6.91 10.76
CA VAL A 385 7.75 7.79 9.60
C VAL A 385 8.55 7.26 8.43
N LEU A 386 7.90 7.12 7.26
CA LEU A 386 8.58 6.65 6.06
C LEU A 386 9.51 7.76 5.53
N PRO A 387 10.78 7.48 5.24
CA PRO A 387 11.62 8.38 4.46
C PRO A 387 11.19 8.34 2.99
N GLY A 388 11.09 9.50 2.36
CA GLY A 388 10.89 9.63 0.93
C GLY A 388 11.92 10.54 0.30
N ILE A 389 12.04 10.50 -1.02
CA ILE A 389 13.11 11.17 -1.75
C ILE A 389 12.58 11.97 -2.95
N LYS A 390 13.01 13.21 -3.11
CA LYS A 390 12.81 13.95 -4.36
C LYS A 390 13.79 13.43 -5.42
N VAL A 391 13.27 13.04 -6.58
CA VAL A 391 14.09 12.41 -7.64
C VAL A 391 14.08 13.15 -8.98
N ASP A 392 13.20 14.16 -9.13
CA ASP A 392 13.23 15.08 -10.27
C ASP A 392 14.47 15.98 -10.23
N LYS A 393 14.91 16.41 -11.41
CA LYS A 393 16.06 17.32 -11.59
C LYS A 393 15.61 18.72 -11.98
N GLY A 394 14.41 19.13 -11.57
CA GLY A 394 13.84 20.43 -11.88
C GLY A 394 13.24 20.53 -13.28
N THR A 395 12.74 21.73 -13.58
CA THR A 395 12.00 22.03 -14.81
C THR A 395 12.88 22.68 -15.88
N VAL A 396 12.52 22.47 -17.14
CA VAL A 396 13.02 23.21 -18.29
C VAL A 396 11.88 23.71 -19.15
N GLU A 397 12.12 24.80 -19.87
CA GLU A 397 11.11 25.40 -20.73
C GLU A 397 10.86 24.56 -21.99
N LEU A 398 9.58 24.47 -22.39
CA LEU A 398 9.17 23.84 -23.63
C LEU A 398 9.26 24.86 -24.78
N ALA A 399 10.16 24.60 -25.73
CA ALA A 399 10.31 25.45 -26.90
C ALA A 399 8.99 25.59 -27.69
N GLY A 400 8.70 26.80 -28.17
CA GLY A 400 7.45 27.09 -28.89
C GLY A 400 6.23 27.27 -27.98
N THR A 401 6.39 27.24 -26.66
CA THR A 401 5.37 27.62 -25.69
C THR A 401 5.67 28.99 -25.09
N ASN A 402 4.67 29.62 -24.48
CA ASN A 402 4.86 30.86 -23.75
C ASN A 402 5.35 30.54 -22.33
N GLY A 403 6.62 30.17 -22.17
CA GLY A 403 7.24 29.89 -20.86
C GLY A 403 6.52 28.80 -20.06
N GLU A 404 6.01 27.76 -20.73
CA GLU A 404 5.56 26.53 -20.08
C GLU A 404 6.74 25.57 -19.92
N THR A 405 6.62 24.59 -19.04
CA THR A 405 7.74 23.72 -18.67
C THR A 405 7.42 22.24 -18.77
N THR A 406 8.46 21.42 -18.93
CA THR A 406 8.46 19.99 -18.62
C THR A 406 9.52 19.72 -17.54
N THR A 407 9.42 18.57 -16.86
CA THR A 407 10.35 18.22 -15.77
C THR A 407 11.36 17.17 -16.23
N GLN A 408 12.62 17.34 -15.82
CA GLN A 408 13.71 16.44 -16.16
C GLN A 408 14.04 15.47 -15.02
N GLY A 409 14.79 14.41 -15.34
CA GLY A 409 15.34 13.48 -14.35
C GLY A 409 15.18 12.00 -14.67
N LEU A 410 14.56 11.62 -15.80
CA LEU A 410 14.35 10.21 -16.15
C LEU A 410 15.66 9.47 -16.42
N ASP A 411 16.66 10.16 -16.95
CA ASP A 411 17.97 9.58 -17.23
C ASP A 411 18.63 9.09 -15.95
N GLY A 412 18.94 7.78 -15.91
CA GLY A 412 19.52 7.10 -14.76
C GLY A 412 18.59 7.02 -13.54
N LEU A 413 17.28 7.25 -13.70
CA LEU A 413 16.34 7.28 -12.57
C LEU A 413 16.25 5.93 -11.85
N ALA A 414 16.18 4.81 -12.59
CA ALA A 414 16.10 3.47 -12.01
C ALA A 414 17.27 3.18 -11.05
N GLN A 415 18.51 3.45 -11.49
CA GLN A 415 19.71 3.25 -10.67
C GLN A 415 19.73 4.16 -9.44
N ARG A 416 19.16 5.37 -9.53
CA ARG A 416 19.01 6.25 -8.36
C ARG A 416 17.94 5.70 -7.41
N CYS A 417 16.79 5.28 -7.92
CA CYS A 417 15.73 4.67 -7.11
C CYS A 417 16.23 3.45 -6.32
N GLN A 418 17.00 2.55 -6.94
CA GLN A 418 17.62 1.40 -6.27
C GLN A 418 18.49 1.85 -5.08
N LYS A 419 19.40 2.80 -5.31
CA LYS A 419 20.27 3.37 -4.26
C LYS A 419 19.48 4.06 -3.14
N TYR A 420 18.40 4.75 -3.48
CA TYR A 420 17.57 5.42 -2.48
C TYR A 420 16.75 4.42 -1.66
N TYR A 421 16.25 3.35 -2.29
CA TYR A 421 15.58 2.27 -1.59
C TYR A 421 16.53 1.59 -0.59
N GLU A 422 17.76 1.28 -1.00
CA GLU A 422 18.84 0.76 -0.14
C GLU A 422 19.17 1.72 1.01
N ALA A 423 19.17 3.03 0.75
CA ALA A 423 19.36 4.06 1.78
C ALA A 423 18.17 4.20 2.74
N GLY A 424 17.05 3.53 2.48
CA GLY A 424 15.88 3.46 3.36
C GLY A 424 14.68 4.30 2.91
N ALA A 425 14.72 4.93 1.73
CA ALA A 425 13.54 5.57 1.16
C ALA A 425 12.48 4.52 0.78
N ARG A 426 11.20 4.86 0.92
CA ARG A 426 10.06 3.98 0.56
C ARG A 426 9.03 4.63 -0.36
N PHE A 427 9.20 5.93 -0.60
CA PHE A 427 8.42 6.66 -1.59
C PHE A 427 9.29 7.72 -2.25
N ALA A 428 8.85 8.19 -3.42
CA ALA A 428 9.54 9.21 -4.19
C ALA A 428 8.59 10.38 -4.48
N LYS A 429 9.16 11.51 -4.89
CA LYS A 429 8.42 12.69 -5.34
C LYS A 429 8.98 13.22 -6.65
N TRP A 430 8.08 13.59 -7.56
CA TRP A 430 8.42 14.27 -8.81
C TRP A 430 7.43 15.40 -9.09
N ARG A 431 7.94 16.62 -9.18
CA ARG A 431 7.12 17.81 -9.45
C ARG A 431 7.07 18.16 -10.93
N ALA A 432 5.88 18.13 -11.51
CA ALA A 432 5.54 18.80 -12.76
C ALA A 432 4.91 20.17 -12.47
N VAL A 433 5.11 21.14 -13.36
CA VAL A 433 4.64 22.52 -13.18
C VAL A 433 3.87 22.95 -14.41
N LEU A 434 2.63 23.39 -14.18
CA LEU A 434 1.75 23.95 -15.18
C LEU A 434 1.27 25.32 -14.71
N LYS A 435 0.85 26.17 -15.63
CA LYS A 435 0.33 27.52 -15.31
C LYS A 435 -0.98 27.78 -16.01
N ILE A 436 -1.76 28.71 -15.46
CA ILE A 436 -3.00 29.19 -16.05
C ILE A 436 -2.71 30.55 -16.67
N GLY A 437 -3.02 30.69 -17.95
CA GLY A 437 -2.93 31.94 -18.68
C GLY A 437 -3.99 32.03 -19.77
N PRO A 438 -3.90 33.01 -20.68
CA PRO A 438 -4.86 33.14 -21.77
C PRO A 438 -4.92 31.90 -22.67
N ASN A 439 -3.77 31.26 -22.91
CA ASN A 439 -3.65 30.07 -23.77
C ASN A 439 -3.07 28.86 -23.02
N GLU A 440 -2.61 29.04 -21.78
CA GLU A 440 -1.98 28.03 -20.94
C GLU A 440 -2.97 27.43 -19.92
N PRO A 441 -2.85 26.13 -19.58
CA PRO A 441 -1.84 25.22 -20.09
C PRO A 441 -2.17 24.71 -21.50
N SER A 442 -1.17 24.73 -22.38
CA SER A 442 -1.30 24.21 -23.74
C SER A 442 -1.43 22.69 -23.72
N GLN A 443 -1.96 22.11 -24.81
CA GLN A 443 -2.05 20.66 -24.92
C GLN A 443 -0.66 19.99 -24.87
N LEU A 444 0.37 20.65 -25.40
CA LEU A 444 1.75 20.17 -25.34
C LEU A 444 2.23 20.07 -23.89
N ALA A 445 2.09 21.15 -23.10
CA ALA A 445 2.52 21.16 -21.71
C ALA A 445 1.79 20.11 -20.86
N ILE A 446 0.48 19.92 -21.08
CA ILE A 446 -0.29 18.86 -20.39
C ILE A 446 0.26 17.48 -20.74
N ASN A 447 0.45 17.19 -22.03
CA ASN A 447 0.91 15.87 -22.50
C ASN A 447 2.32 15.54 -22.00
N GLU A 448 3.25 16.49 -22.11
CA GLU A 448 4.65 16.29 -21.70
C GLU A 448 4.76 16.03 -20.20
N ASN A 449 4.06 16.81 -19.37
CA ASN A 449 4.08 16.62 -17.92
C ASN A 449 3.37 15.34 -17.50
N ALA A 450 2.21 15.00 -18.10
CA ALA A 450 1.49 13.77 -17.80
C ALA A 450 2.33 12.53 -18.17
N ASN A 451 2.95 12.53 -19.35
CA ASN A 451 3.81 11.44 -19.80
C ASN A 451 5.10 11.33 -18.96
N GLY A 452 5.71 12.47 -18.60
CA GLY A 452 6.88 12.51 -17.72
C GLY A 452 6.58 11.92 -16.34
N LEU A 453 5.45 12.31 -15.73
CA LEU A 453 4.98 11.76 -14.46
C LEU A 453 4.68 10.26 -14.54
N ALA A 454 4.09 9.78 -15.64
CA ALA A 454 3.78 8.35 -15.81
C ALA A 454 5.06 7.50 -15.94
N ARG A 455 6.04 7.96 -16.73
CA ARG A 455 7.36 7.31 -16.84
C ARG A 455 8.12 7.32 -15.51
N TYR A 456 8.08 8.44 -14.79
CA TYR A 456 8.64 8.53 -13.44
C TYR A 456 7.99 7.51 -12.49
N ALA A 457 6.66 7.41 -12.52
CA ALA A 457 5.90 6.58 -11.60
C ALA A 457 6.21 5.09 -11.80
N ILE A 458 6.21 4.62 -13.05
CA ILE A 458 6.51 3.21 -13.34
C ILE A 458 7.94 2.86 -12.93
N ILE A 459 8.93 3.72 -13.21
CA ILE A 459 10.33 3.53 -12.79
C ILE A 459 10.46 3.50 -11.25
N CYS A 460 9.66 4.28 -10.53
CA CYS A 460 9.66 4.24 -9.07
C CYS A 460 9.07 2.95 -8.51
N GLN A 461 7.93 2.50 -9.05
CA GLN A 461 7.32 1.23 -8.64
C GLN A 461 8.24 0.07 -8.94
N GLU A 462 8.90 0.13 -10.08
CA GLU A 462 10.02 -0.71 -10.45
C GLU A 462 11.11 -0.74 -9.36
N ASN A 463 11.42 0.45 -8.88
CA ASN A 463 12.31 0.78 -7.77
C ASN A 463 11.92 0.29 -6.37
N GLY A 464 10.71 -0.26 -6.16
CA GLY A 464 10.14 -0.47 -4.81
C GLY A 464 9.74 0.83 -4.08
N LEU A 465 9.68 1.97 -4.78
CA LEU A 465 9.31 3.27 -4.23
C LEU A 465 7.89 3.66 -4.67
N VAL A 466 7.03 4.00 -3.71
CA VAL A 466 5.71 4.59 -4.00
C VAL A 466 5.89 5.95 -4.68
N PRO A 467 5.43 6.19 -5.92
CA PRO A 467 5.54 7.50 -6.54
C PRO A 467 4.44 8.46 -6.05
N ILE A 468 4.86 9.63 -5.56
CA ILE A 468 3.98 10.79 -5.41
C ILE A 468 3.96 11.54 -6.74
N VAL A 469 2.81 11.50 -7.41
CA VAL A 469 2.54 12.18 -8.67
C VAL A 469 2.12 13.62 -8.36
N GLU A 470 2.97 14.62 -8.66
CA GLU A 470 2.74 16.03 -8.34
C GLU A 470 2.60 16.90 -9.61
N PRO A 471 1.39 16.99 -10.21
CA PRO A 471 1.08 17.93 -11.28
C PRO A 471 0.64 19.27 -10.69
N GLU A 472 1.58 20.11 -10.25
CA GLU A 472 1.25 21.40 -9.65
C GLU A 472 0.81 22.40 -10.72
N ILE A 473 -0.44 22.86 -10.62
CA ILE A 473 -0.91 24.03 -11.35
C ILE A 473 -0.66 25.25 -10.48
N LEU A 474 0.14 26.18 -11.00
CA LEU A 474 0.51 27.41 -10.31
C LEU A 474 -0.71 28.33 -10.15
N VAL A 475 -0.74 29.03 -9.01
CA VAL A 475 -1.80 29.97 -8.64
C VAL A 475 -1.64 31.34 -9.31
N ASP A 476 -0.55 31.59 -10.03
CA ASP A 476 -0.24 32.89 -10.62
C ASP A 476 -1.36 33.41 -11.56
N GLY A 477 -1.71 34.69 -11.40
CA GLY A 477 -2.59 35.44 -12.30
C GLY A 477 -4.00 35.75 -11.74
N PRO A 478 -4.85 36.39 -12.56
CA PRO A 478 -6.15 36.93 -12.14
C PRO A 478 -7.33 35.98 -12.42
N HIS A 479 -7.08 34.69 -12.58
CA HIS A 479 -8.13 33.71 -12.91
C HIS A 479 -9.06 33.46 -11.70
N ASP A 480 -10.31 33.12 -11.97
CA ASP A 480 -11.27 32.75 -10.93
C ASP A 480 -11.14 31.26 -10.54
N ILE A 481 -11.86 30.85 -9.50
CA ILE A 481 -11.82 29.46 -9.03
C ILE A 481 -12.43 28.48 -10.05
N ASN A 482 -13.37 28.93 -10.90
CA ASN A 482 -13.95 28.09 -11.95
C ASN A 482 -12.89 27.70 -12.98
N LYS A 483 -12.07 28.66 -13.41
CA LYS A 483 -10.98 28.39 -14.35
C LYS A 483 -9.94 27.45 -13.75
N CYS A 484 -9.59 27.64 -12.48
CA CYS A 484 -8.70 26.73 -11.78
C CYS A 484 -9.26 25.30 -11.73
N ALA A 485 -10.56 25.15 -11.49
CA ALA A 485 -11.24 23.84 -11.47
C ALA A 485 -11.22 23.17 -12.85
N GLU A 486 -11.58 23.90 -13.90
CA GLU A 486 -11.57 23.41 -15.29
C GLU A 486 -10.17 22.90 -15.67
N VAL A 487 -9.13 23.69 -15.39
CA VAL A 487 -7.75 23.31 -15.70
C VAL A 487 -7.30 22.12 -14.85
N THR A 488 -7.63 22.10 -13.56
CA THR A 488 -7.32 20.98 -12.66
C THR A 488 -7.95 19.69 -13.16
N GLU A 489 -9.23 19.71 -13.55
CA GLU A 489 -9.91 18.53 -14.09
C GLU A 489 -9.25 18.04 -15.39
N ARG A 490 -8.92 18.96 -16.31
CA ARG A 490 -8.27 18.62 -17.57
C ARG A 490 -6.90 17.98 -17.37
N VAL A 491 -6.08 18.55 -16.47
CA VAL A 491 -4.72 18.07 -16.18
C VAL A 491 -4.77 16.71 -15.49
N LEU A 492 -5.60 16.55 -14.45
CA LEU A 492 -5.69 15.28 -13.73
C LEU A 492 -6.23 14.14 -14.60
N ALA A 493 -7.21 14.41 -15.47
CA ALA A 493 -7.69 13.43 -16.43
C ALA A 493 -6.56 12.94 -17.37
N ALA A 494 -5.73 13.87 -17.87
CA ALA A 494 -4.57 13.52 -18.69
C ALA A 494 -3.52 12.72 -17.91
N CYS A 495 -3.23 13.09 -16.66
CA CYS A 495 -2.30 12.36 -15.80
C CYS A 495 -2.77 10.91 -15.57
N TYR A 496 -4.03 10.68 -15.18
CA TYR A 496 -4.51 9.31 -14.94
C TYR A 496 -4.63 8.47 -16.21
N LYS A 497 -4.93 9.08 -17.36
CA LYS A 497 -4.84 8.39 -18.64
C LYS A 497 -3.40 7.95 -18.94
N ALA A 498 -2.42 8.84 -18.74
CA ALA A 498 -1.01 8.51 -18.94
C ALA A 498 -0.51 7.43 -17.95
N LEU A 499 -0.88 7.52 -16.66
CA LEU A 499 -0.55 6.49 -15.67
C LEU A 499 -1.09 5.11 -16.08
N ASN A 500 -2.31 5.05 -16.62
CA ASN A 500 -2.90 3.82 -17.12
C ASN A 500 -2.18 3.27 -18.37
N ASP A 501 -1.82 4.14 -19.31
CA ASP A 501 -1.07 3.76 -20.52
C ASP A 501 0.31 3.20 -20.21
N HIS A 502 0.93 3.66 -19.11
CA HIS A 502 2.21 3.16 -18.60
C HIS A 502 2.08 2.02 -17.58
N HIS A 503 0.87 1.47 -17.42
CA HIS A 503 0.59 0.31 -16.56
C HIS A 503 0.91 0.53 -15.06
N VAL A 504 0.84 1.77 -14.59
CA VAL A 504 1.13 2.12 -13.20
C VAL A 504 0.06 1.52 -12.28
N LEU A 505 0.50 0.84 -11.22
CA LEU A 505 -0.37 0.29 -10.17
C LEU A 505 -0.89 1.41 -9.27
N LEU A 506 -2.13 1.87 -9.48
CA LEU A 506 -2.68 3.04 -8.78
C LEU A 506 -2.77 2.86 -7.25
N GLU A 507 -3.03 1.64 -6.77
CA GLU A 507 -3.04 1.28 -5.35
C GLU A 507 -1.69 1.52 -4.67
N GLY A 508 -0.60 1.51 -5.44
CA GLY A 508 0.76 1.79 -4.99
C GLY A 508 1.24 3.19 -5.40
N THR A 509 0.35 4.16 -5.57
CA THR A 509 0.68 5.57 -5.87
C THR A 509 0.08 6.53 -4.86
N LEU A 510 0.51 7.79 -4.91
CA LEU A 510 -0.14 8.92 -4.23
C LEU A 510 -0.28 10.08 -5.19
N LEU A 511 -1.32 10.91 -5.01
CA LEU A 511 -1.47 12.16 -5.76
C LEU A 511 -1.15 13.35 -4.85
N LYS A 512 -0.33 14.29 -5.35
CA LYS A 512 -0.06 15.58 -4.71
C LYS A 512 -0.48 16.71 -5.64
N PRO A 513 -1.77 17.07 -5.68
CA PRO A 513 -2.26 18.16 -6.52
C PRO A 513 -2.23 19.49 -5.75
N ASN A 514 -2.36 20.59 -6.49
CA ASN A 514 -2.82 21.85 -5.91
C ASN A 514 -4.25 21.72 -5.39
N MET A 515 -4.60 22.50 -4.37
CA MET A 515 -6.01 22.79 -4.08
C MET A 515 -6.58 23.68 -5.20
N VAL A 516 -7.88 23.61 -5.42
CA VAL A 516 -8.55 24.46 -6.41
C VAL A 516 -8.89 25.80 -5.76
N THR A 517 -8.11 26.83 -6.09
CA THR A 517 -8.22 28.19 -5.53
C THR A 517 -8.36 29.23 -6.64
N PRO A 518 -8.88 30.44 -6.35
CA PRO A 518 -8.69 31.59 -7.23
C PRO A 518 -7.20 31.87 -7.44
N GLY A 519 -6.87 32.56 -8.53
CA GLY A 519 -5.52 33.01 -8.80
C GLY A 519 -5.01 34.04 -7.77
N SER A 520 -3.70 34.23 -7.72
CA SER A 520 -3.01 35.06 -6.72
C SER A 520 -3.41 36.53 -6.78
N GLU A 521 -3.87 37.01 -7.94
CA GLU A 521 -4.34 38.38 -8.16
C GLU A 521 -5.87 38.50 -8.01
N SER A 522 -6.56 37.38 -7.77
CA SER A 522 -8.00 37.31 -7.54
C SER A 522 -8.35 37.43 -6.06
N LYS A 523 -9.61 37.81 -5.78
CA LYS A 523 -10.11 37.84 -4.42
C LYS A 523 -10.13 36.43 -3.81
N LYS A 524 -9.57 36.28 -2.62
CA LYS A 524 -9.68 35.04 -1.82
C LYS A 524 -11.14 34.67 -1.57
N VAL A 525 -11.40 33.38 -1.47
CA VAL A 525 -12.72 32.82 -1.16
C VAL A 525 -12.67 32.02 0.13
N ALA A 526 -13.84 31.70 0.69
CA ALA A 526 -13.93 30.94 1.93
C ALA A 526 -13.43 29.48 1.76
N PRO A 527 -12.91 28.85 2.83
CA PRO A 527 -12.44 27.46 2.79
C PRO A 527 -13.48 26.45 2.30
N GLU A 528 -14.76 26.68 2.60
CA GLU A 528 -15.87 25.83 2.16
C GLU A 528 -16.03 25.83 0.64
N VAL A 529 -15.77 26.97 -0.01
CA VAL A 529 -15.79 27.10 -1.47
C VAL A 529 -14.60 26.36 -2.07
N ILE A 530 -13.39 26.53 -1.51
CA ILE A 530 -12.19 25.78 -1.94
C ILE A 530 -12.44 24.29 -1.81
N ALA A 531 -13.06 23.86 -0.70
CA ALA A 531 -13.36 22.46 -0.44
C ALA A 531 -14.33 21.86 -1.46
N GLU A 532 -15.42 22.56 -1.78
CA GLU A 532 -16.39 22.10 -2.77
C GLU A 532 -15.74 21.92 -4.15
N TYR A 533 -15.02 22.93 -4.62
CA TYR A 533 -14.37 22.90 -5.94
C TYR A 533 -13.28 21.84 -6.02
N THR A 534 -12.44 21.75 -4.98
CA THR A 534 -11.33 20.79 -4.94
C THR A 534 -11.86 19.36 -4.91
N VAL A 535 -12.76 19.02 -3.98
CA VAL A 535 -13.27 17.65 -3.86
C VAL A 535 -14.06 17.24 -5.11
N ARG A 536 -14.82 18.16 -5.72
CA ARG A 536 -15.54 17.91 -6.99
C ARG A 536 -14.60 17.62 -8.14
N ALA A 537 -13.52 18.40 -8.31
CA ALA A 537 -12.54 18.18 -9.36
C ALA A 537 -11.87 16.79 -9.22
N LEU A 538 -11.55 16.39 -7.99
CA LEU A 538 -10.99 15.06 -7.69
C LEU A 538 -12.00 13.95 -7.98
N GLN A 539 -13.27 14.09 -7.55
CA GLN A 539 -14.34 13.12 -7.83
C GLN A 539 -14.56 12.86 -9.33
N ARG A 540 -14.30 13.86 -10.17
CA ARG A 540 -14.48 13.76 -11.63
C ARG A 540 -13.30 13.09 -12.34
N THR A 541 -12.15 12.95 -11.70
CA THR A 541 -10.89 12.61 -12.39
C THR A 541 -10.06 11.52 -11.75
N VAL A 542 -10.05 11.42 -10.42
CA VAL A 542 -9.20 10.47 -9.70
C VAL A 542 -9.92 9.12 -9.61
N PRO A 543 -9.28 7.98 -9.96
CA PRO A 543 -9.85 6.66 -9.72
C PRO A 543 -9.85 6.29 -8.23
N ALA A 544 -10.88 5.57 -7.78
CA ALA A 544 -11.03 5.11 -6.38
C ALA A 544 -9.87 4.23 -5.86
N ALA A 545 -9.06 3.66 -6.74
CA ALA A 545 -7.93 2.80 -6.39
C ALA A 545 -6.75 3.54 -5.72
N VAL A 546 -6.60 4.85 -5.97
CA VAL A 546 -5.54 5.65 -5.35
C VAL A 546 -5.78 5.75 -3.84
N PRO A 547 -4.86 5.36 -2.94
CA PRO A 547 -5.18 5.31 -1.51
C PRO A 547 -5.33 6.69 -0.87
N ALA A 548 -4.51 7.68 -1.27
CA ALA A 548 -4.52 8.99 -0.65
C ALA A 548 -4.09 10.13 -1.60
N ILE A 549 -4.64 11.31 -1.29
CA ILE A 549 -4.34 12.59 -1.93
C ILE A 549 -3.72 13.49 -0.87
N VAL A 550 -2.47 13.87 -1.08
CA VAL A 550 -1.63 14.62 -0.13
C VAL A 550 -1.34 16.00 -0.69
N PHE A 551 -2.21 16.98 -0.41
CA PHE A 551 -2.16 18.30 -1.07
C PHE A 551 -0.83 19.02 -0.86
N LEU A 552 -0.34 19.69 -1.90
CA LEU A 552 0.65 20.76 -1.74
C LEU A 552 -0.03 22.02 -1.21
N SER A 553 0.68 22.83 -0.43
CA SER A 553 0.13 24.09 0.09
C SER A 553 0.26 25.26 -0.90
N GLY A 554 1.18 25.16 -1.87
CA GLY A 554 1.43 26.25 -2.82
C GLY A 554 1.83 27.53 -2.07
N GLY A 555 1.21 28.65 -2.43
CA GLY A 555 1.43 29.96 -1.80
C GLY A 555 0.56 30.29 -0.58
N GLN A 556 -0.23 29.33 -0.10
CA GLN A 556 -1.12 29.54 1.06
C GLN A 556 -0.31 29.79 2.33
N SER A 557 -0.88 30.55 3.28
CA SER A 557 -0.33 30.65 4.64
C SER A 557 -0.44 29.32 5.38
N GLU A 558 0.25 29.18 6.53
CA GLU A 558 0.15 27.96 7.36
C GLU A 558 -1.29 27.72 7.82
N GLU A 559 -1.98 28.80 8.22
CA GLU A 559 -3.36 28.71 8.70
C GLU A 559 -4.35 28.47 7.56
N GLU A 560 -4.20 29.15 6.42
CA GLU A 560 -5.06 28.97 5.24
C GLU A 560 -5.01 27.54 4.71
N ALA A 561 -3.80 26.96 4.58
CA ALA A 561 -3.64 25.58 4.13
C ALA A 561 -4.34 24.58 5.08
N THR A 562 -4.28 24.84 6.39
CA THR A 562 -4.92 23.99 7.40
C THR A 562 -6.44 24.11 7.36
N LEU A 563 -6.97 25.34 7.28
CA LEU A 563 -8.41 25.61 7.20
C LEU A 563 -9.03 24.99 5.94
N ASN A 564 -8.37 25.12 4.80
CA ASN A 564 -8.83 24.54 3.54
C ASN A 564 -8.85 23.01 3.57
N LEU A 565 -7.79 22.38 4.10
CA LEU A 565 -7.76 20.93 4.31
C LEU A 565 -8.87 20.45 5.25
N ASN A 566 -9.08 21.17 6.34
CA ASN A 566 -10.13 20.87 7.31
C ASN A 566 -11.53 20.96 6.68
N ALA A 567 -11.79 22.00 5.88
CA ALA A 567 -13.06 22.16 5.17
C ALA A 567 -13.33 21.01 4.19
N MET A 568 -12.31 20.54 3.46
CA MET A 568 -12.43 19.35 2.59
C MET A 568 -12.81 18.09 3.36
N ASN A 569 -12.22 17.88 4.54
CA ASN A 569 -12.53 16.71 5.36
C ASN A 569 -13.91 16.81 6.03
N LYS A 570 -14.38 18.01 6.39
CA LYS A 570 -15.75 18.27 6.87
C LYS A 570 -16.84 18.10 5.81
N LEU A 571 -16.52 18.30 4.53
CA LEU A 571 -17.49 18.26 3.44
C LEU A 571 -18.18 16.88 3.35
N LYS A 572 -19.51 16.84 3.48
CA LYS A 572 -20.31 15.60 3.44
C LYS A 572 -20.56 15.15 1.99
N THR A 573 -19.61 14.42 1.42
CA THR A 573 -19.71 13.83 0.07
C THR A 573 -18.85 12.57 -0.04
N LYS A 574 -18.97 11.83 -1.14
CA LYS A 574 -18.18 10.61 -1.37
C LYS A 574 -16.70 10.95 -1.55
N LYS A 575 -15.85 10.47 -0.65
CA LYS A 575 -14.39 10.63 -0.74
C LYS A 575 -13.77 9.24 -0.60
N PRO A 576 -13.54 8.51 -1.72
CA PRO A 576 -13.04 7.13 -1.65
C PRO A 576 -11.53 7.06 -1.36
N TRP A 577 -10.89 8.19 -1.06
CA TRP A 577 -9.46 8.35 -0.75
C TRP A 577 -9.31 9.12 0.55
N SER A 578 -8.18 8.93 1.23
CA SER A 578 -7.76 9.85 2.29
C SER A 578 -7.38 11.21 1.70
N LEU A 579 -7.86 12.31 2.32
CA LEU A 579 -7.45 13.67 1.99
C LEU A 579 -6.54 14.21 3.10
N SER A 580 -5.26 14.36 2.79
CA SER A 580 -4.21 14.75 3.73
C SER A 580 -3.28 15.82 3.13
N PHE A 581 -2.14 16.09 3.77
CA PHE A 581 -1.20 17.13 3.41
C PHE A 581 0.16 16.56 2.99
N SER A 582 0.83 17.26 2.08
CA SER A 582 2.27 17.17 1.83
C SER A 582 2.84 18.59 1.79
N PHE A 583 3.08 19.15 2.98
CA PHE A 583 3.36 20.57 3.15
C PHE A 583 4.84 20.83 3.44
N GLY A 584 5.42 21.76 2.70
CA GLY A 584 6.74 22.33 2.97
C GLY A 584 6.58 23.66 3.70
N ARG A 585 6.33 24.73 2.94
CA ARG A 585 6.18 26.10 3.48
C ARG A 585 5.16 26.20 4.61
N ALA A 586 3.98 25.59 4.43
CA ALA A 586 2.87 25.64 5.38
C ALA A 586 3.08 24.84 6.69
N LEU A 587 4.19 24.10 6.81
CA LEU A 587 4.60 23.42 8.04
C LEU A 587 5.87 24.01 8.65
N GLN A 588 6.63 24.83 7.92
CA GLN A 588 7.99 25.22 8.32
C GLN A 588 8.17 26.73 8.49
N GLN A 589 7.23 27.58 8.06
CA GLN A 589 7.45 29.02 8.03
C GLN A 589 7.61 29.61 9.43
N SER A 590 6.68 29.32 10.34
CA SER A 590 6.76 29.82 11.73
C SER A 590 7.94 29.21 12.48
N THR A 591 8.25 27.93 12.21
CA THR A 591 9.43 27.24 12.75
C THR A 591 10.74 27.93 12.32
N LEU A 592 10.89 28.27 11.04
CA LEU A 592 12.07 28.96 10.52
C LEU A 592 12.25 30.33 11.18
N LYS A 593 11.18 31.12 11.27
CA LYS A 593 11.21 32.43 11.96
C LYS A 593 11.55 32.30 13.44
N ALA A 594 10.95 31.34 14.12
CA ALA A 594 11.20 31.09 15.53
C ALA A 594 12.65 30.63 15.79
N TRP A 595 13.24 29.84 14.89
CA TRP A 595 14.60 29.34 15.00
C TRP A 595 15.63 30.45 14.77
N ALA A 596 15.49 31.21 13.69
CA ALA A 596 16.42 32.28 13.28
C ALA A 596 17.91 31.84 13.22
N GLY A 597 18.17 30.54 13.02
CA GLY A 597 19.53 29.97 12.98
C GLY A 597 20.24 29.83 14.32
N LYS A 598 19.55 30.04 15.44
CA LYS A 598 20.16 30.14 16.78
C LYS A 598 19.90 28.88 17.59
N GLU A 599 20.95 28.33 18.23
CA GLU A 599 20.86 27.08 19.02
C GLU A 599 19.96 27.27 20.26
N GLU A 600 20.00 28.44 20.89
CA GLU A 600 19.13 28.80 22.02
C GLU A 600 17.63 28.84 21.67
N ASN A 601 17.30 28.96 20.37
CA ASN A 601 15.92 29.04 19.89
C ASN A 601 15.33 27.70 19.45
N VAL A 602 16.11 26.60 19.49
CA VAL A 602 15.67 25.29 19.01
C VAL A 602 14.35 24.86 19.67
N LYS A 603 14.24 24.98 21.00
CA LYS A 603 13.01 24.59 21.71
C LYS A 603 11.79 25.41 21.26
N LYS A 604 11.95 26.73 21.13
CA LYS A 604 10.89 27.63 20.65
C LYS A 604 10.43 27.26 19.24
N ALA A 605 11.36 26.92 18.36
CA ALA A 605 11.07 26.51 17.00
C ALA A 605 10.39 25.14 16.91
N GLN A 606 10.82 24.18 17.73
CA GLN A 606 10.17 22.88 17.88
C GLN A 606 8.73 23.02 18.39
N ASP A 607 8.50 23.93 19.35
CA ASP A 607 7.16 24.22 19.87
C ASP A 607 6.25 24.84 18.80
N ALA A 608 6.77 25.72 17.93
CA ALA A 608 6.03 26.21 16.78
C ALA A 608 5.73 25.10 15.75
N PHE A 609 6.71 24.21 15.51
CA PHE A 609 6.55 23.12 14.54
C PHE A 609 5.47 22.11 14.94
N ILE A 610 5.47 21.68 16.20
CA ILE A 610 4.48 20.71 16.70
C ILE A 610 3.06 21.27 16.66
N VAL A 611 2.89 22.58 16.90
CA VAL A 611 1.57 23.23 16.76
C VAL A 611 1.03 23.06 15.35
N ARG A 612 1.86 23.28 14.32
CA ARG A 612 1.41 23.06 12.94
C ARG A 612 1.22 21.60 12.56
N CYS A 613 2.06 20.71 13.08
CA CYS A 613 1.87 19.27 12.88
C CYS A 613 0.51 18.79 13.43
N LYS A 614 0.16 19.18 14.66
CA LYS A 614 -1.11 18.82 15.30
C LYS A 614 -2.32 19.44 14.58
N ALA A 615 -2.25 20.71 14.25
CA ALA A 615 -3.35 21.38 13.57
C ALA A 615 -3.65 20.77 12.19
N ASN A 616 -2.61 20.40 11.42
CA ASN A 616 -2.79 19.70 10.15
C ASN A 616 -3.26 18.25 10.35
N SER A 617 -2.78 17.56 11.38
CA SER A 617 -3.28 16.23 11.78
C SER A 617 -4.79 16.27 12.05
N GLU A 618 -5.28 17.23 12.84
CA GLU A 618 -6.70 17.45 13.10
C GLU A 618 -7.48 17.85 11.84
N ALA A 619 -6.87 18.63 10.94
CA ALA A 619 -7.48 19.00 9.67
C ALA A 619 -7.74 17.80 8.76
N THR A 620 -6.90 16.75 8.81
CA THR A 620 -7.19 15.48 8.09
C THR A 620 -8.45 14.77 8.60
N LEU A 621 -8.81 15.01 9.87
CA LEU A 621 -9.97 14.42 10.52
C LEU A 621 -11.21 15.32 10.43
N GLY A 622 -11.07 16.54 9.89
CA GLY A 622 -12.13 17.53 9.87
C GLY A 622 -12.48 18.07 11.27
N THR A 623 -11.56 17.98 12.23
CA THR A 623 -11.80 18.37 13.63
C THR A 623 -11.06 19.64 14.05
N TYR A 624 -10.22 20.22 13.17
CA TYR A 624 -9.50 21.44 13.47
C TYR A 624 -10.47 22.61 13.68
N LYS A 625 -10.25 23.39 14.74
CA LYS A 625 -11.16 24.47 15.18
C LYS A 625 -10.68 25.88 14.83
N GLY A 626 -9.49 26.04 14.26
CA GLY A 626 -8.93 27.36 13.96
C GLY A 626 -8.39 28.08 15.20
N ASP A 627 -8.05 27.33 16.24
CA ASP A 627 -7.63 27.82 17.56
C ASP A 627 -6.15 27.53 17.86
N ALA A 628 -5.38 27.07 16.87
CA ALA A 628 -3.94 26.89 17.04
C ALA A 628 -3.28 28.24 17.38
N THR A 629 -2.38 28.24 18.36
CA THR A 629 -1.56 29.40 18.67
C THR A 629 -0.76 29.80 17.42
N LEU A 630 -1.05 30.97 16.88
CA LEU A 630 -0.39 31.46 15.67
C LEU A 630 1.03 31.92 16.01
N GLY A 631 2.02 31.18 15.51
CA GLY A 631 3.41 31.62 15.51
C GLY A 631 3.62 32.82 14.58
N GLU A 632 4.73 33.51 14.75
CA GLU A 632 5.11 34.60 13.86
C GLU A 632 5.15 34.11 12.39
N GLY A 633 4.43 34.80 11.51
CA GLY A 633 4.32 34.45 10.09
C GLY A 633 3.30 33.36 9.73
N ALA A 634 2.57 32.78 10.69
CA ALA A 634 1.59 31.72 10.39
C ALA A 634 0.45 32.16 9.45
N SER A 635 0.07 33.44 9.49
CA SER A 635 -0.98 34.03 8.64
C SER A 635 -0.45 34.71 7.37
N GLU A 636 0.87 34.82 7.20
CA GLU A 636 1.47 35.51 6.06
C GLU A 636 1.29 34.68 4.77
N SER A 637 1.02 35.37 3.66
CA SER A 637 1.02 34.69 2.36
C SER A 637 2.43 34.17 2.05
N LEU A 638 2.50 32.92 1.61
CA LEU A 638 3.75 32.27 1.24
C LEU A 638 3.94 32.22 -0.28
N HIS A 639 3.09 32.94 -1.02
CA HIS A 639 3.13 33.02 -2.48
C HIS A 639 4.41 33.72 -2.94
N VAL A 640 5.02 33.14 -3.97
CA VAL A 640 6.16 33.71 -4.68
C VAL A 640 5.82 33.54 -6.15
N LYS A 641 5.79 34.66 -6.88
CA LYS A 641 5.45 34.66 -8.29
C LYS A 641 6.42 33.77 -9.07
N ASP A 642 5.88 32.93 -9.96
CA ASP A 642 6.65 32.01 -10.80
C ASP A 642 7.63 31.13 -9.98
N TYR A 643 7.17 30.57 -8.86
CA TYR A 643 8.05 29.83 -7.94
C TYR A 643 8.73 28.62 -8.61
N LYS A 644 10.06 28.73 -8.76
CA LYS A 644 10.96 27.67 -9.23
C LYS A 644 11.76 27.12 -8.04
N TYR A 645 11.78 25.79 -7.90
CA TYR A 645 12.59 25.09 -6.88
C TYR A 645 14.08 25.28 -7.14
#